data_AF-A0A3D5ZM61-F1
#
_entry.id   AF-A0A3D5ZM61-F1
#
_cell.length_a   1.000
_cell.length_b   1.000
_cell.length_c   1.000
_cell.angle_alpha   90.00
_cell.angle_beta   90.00
_cell.angle_gamma   90.00
#
_symmetry.space_group_name_H-M   'P 1'
#
loop_
_entity.id
_entity.type
_entity.pdbx_description
1 polymer ?
#
loop_
_entity_poly.entity_id
_entity_poly.type
_entity_poly.pdbx_seq_one_letter_code
_entity_poly.pdbx_strand_id
1 'polypeptide(L)'
;MKNLEIIAFSIDLARQKERAEFVKNQMKFCRANGYNTVLLYLEASVRTSVTAFFDEASSYSLEEIADMVNYGESIGLDVVPAFETLAHMEKFFVYKQLADLAEFDDEHSRGRDFCSSLYPHGSHGCATNPRLQSFTDKYVTEVCGVFHSKYVHMGMDEMFQFACCDDCRRTIEGGVTKQQLFVDFVLHAHALVAAMNRTMLMWDDMLEYYPVAGLLPRDIVLCNWNYIYVGVSPRGKWTGRSGVDPFALYDKLGFRYMFCCKAGNLSQTFNVDSYTAYAERHNPLGAILTSWERSDCFYPCLQPVVAYAGRLWRGMSDGKTAVDVFAEYIGNGDLSERLVNLFAPDFVFCRTDIVKVAEENSHVFSAYIARLNATLQAFERYKSVHIDDDNDVFDDLYANLALQYAQLSLSALGNKIFDEYECGGVVTAQPYLVAIERAETLFDLAQNIGSKLWTKYRGGITSCGNAWQRLCEGNKQLVADLRKDLYSVVGQKRGVLRLRLMLPDTYASIRAEVFVRYVGQSEDALLQRSSTKTMLTMFDVSGEYVLRFATEPQLIEYVLFAAYGEGAQYPVYAEHFDGKNWHAPVAAKAACGMVKGEQNILQNNASFGVLGTDDGRCHLDDMSLGKQRNAIRIVF
;
A
#
# COMPACT_ATOMS: atom_id res chain seq x y z
N MET A 1 8.73 -23.87 -16.37
CA MET A 1 7.40 -23.61 -15.82
C MET A 1 6.41 -24.72 -16.16
N LYS A 2 5.63 -25.19 -15.17
CA LYS A 2 4.43 -25.99 -15.41
C LYS A 2 3.43 -25.16 -16.22
N ASN A 3 2.62 -25.79 -17.06
CA ASN A 3 1.62 -25.08 -17.86
C ASN A 3 0.54 -24.49 -16.94
N LEU A 4 0.56 -23.18 -16.75
CA LEU A 4 -0.51 -22.43 -16.08
C LEU A 4 -1.75 -22.40 -16.98
N GLU A 5 -2.93 -22.73 -16.43
CA GLU A 5 -4.19 -22.68 -17.16
C GLU A 5 -4.70 -21.24 -17.30
N ILE A 6 -4.48 -20.41 -16.27
CA ILE A 6 -4.89 -19.01 -16.24
C ILE A 6 -3.66 -18.12 -16.13
N ILE A 7 -3.52 -17.18 -17.07
CA ILE A 7 -2.50 -16.14 -17.07
C ILE A 7 -3.25 -14.82 -17.22
N ALA A 8 -3.42 -14.12 -16.09
CA ALA A 8 -4.32 -12.99 -15.99
C ALA A 8 -3.61 -11.67 -15.71
N PHE A 9 -4.12 -10.59 -16.30
CA PHE A 9 -3.83 -9.22 -15.89
C PHE A 9 -5.08 -8.61 -15.25
N SER A 10 -4.95 -8.06 -14.04
CA SER A 10 -6.04 -7.36 -13.36
C SER A 10 -5.92 -5.86 -13.61
N ILE A 11 -6.95 -5.29 -14.24
CA ILE A 11 -7.07 -3.87 -14.52
C ILE A 11 -7.96 -3.25 -13.44
N ASP A 12 -7.39 -2.39 -12.60
CA ASP A 12 -8.15 -1.60 -11.64
C ASP A 12 -8.92 -0.48 -12.34
N LEU A 13 -10.23 -0.70 -12.42
CA LEU A 13 -11.24 0.26 -12.90
C LEU A 13 -12.11 0.79 -11.75
N ALA A 14 -11.77 0.39 -10.52
CA ALA A 14 -12.40 0.86 -9.31
C ALA A 14 -11.80 2.20 -8.90
N ARG A 15 -10.48 2.38 -8.83
CA ARG A 15 -9.91 3.67 -8.40
C ARG A 15 -9.90 4.73 -9.49
N GLN A 16 -9.96 4.35 -10.76
CA GLN A 16 -10.04 5.30 -11.88
C GLN A 16 -10.87 4.70 -13.02
N LYS A 17 -11.99 5.35 -13.36
CA LYS A 17 -12.73 5.02 -14.59
C LYS A 17 -11.86 5.38 -15.80
N GLU A 18 -11.60 4.40 -16.65
CA GLU A 18 -10.96 4.57 -17.95
C GLU A 18 -11.98 4.48 -19.09
N ARG A 19 -11.65 5.01 -20.27
CA ARG A 19 -12.48 4.83 -21.46
C ARG A 19 -12.51 3.36 -21.89
N ALA A 20 -13.65 2.89 -22.41
CA ALA A 20 -13.77 1.52 -22.94
C ALA A 20 -12.69 1.22 -23.99
N GLU A 21 -12.42 2.14 -24.92
CA GLU A 21 -11.36 1.99 -25.92
C GLU A 21 -9.95 1.85 -25.33
N PHE A 22 -9.68 2.52 -24.20
CA PHE A 22 -8.41 2.33 -23.50
C PHE A 22 -8.30 0.92 -22.93
N VAL A 23 -9.36 0.43 -22.27
CA VAL A 23 -9.40 -0.93 -21.72
C VAL A 23 -9.27 -1.99 -22.81
N LYS A 24 -9.95 -1.82 -23.95
CA LYS A 24 -9.80 -2.70 -25.13
C LYS A 24 -8.37 -2.74 -25.64
N ASN A 25 -7.69 -1.58 -25.70
CA ASN A 25 -6.27 -1.54 -26.08
C ASN A 25 -5.37 -2.27 -25.06
N GLN A 26 -5.66 -2.18 -23.76
CA GLN A 26 -4.96 -2.98 -22.74
C GLN A 26 -5.20 -4.48 -22.93
N MET A 27 -6.44 -4.90 -23.23
CA MET A 27 -6.74 -6.31 -23.54
C MET A 27 -5.96 -6.80 -24.76
N LYS A 28 -5.93 -6.03 -25.84
CA LYS A 28 -5.13 -6.36 -27.04
C LYS A 28 -3.65 -6.51 -26.70
N PHE A 29 -3.11 -5.61 -25.88
CA PHE A 29 -1.75 -5.66 -25.40
C PHE A 29 -1.48 -6.93 -24.55
N CYS A 30 -2.38 -7.26 -23.62
CA CYS A 30 -2.29 -8.47 -22.82
C CYS A 30 -2.29 -9.72 -23.71
N ARG A 31 -3.22 -9.81 -24.65
CA ARG A 31 -3.31 -10.95 -25.57
C ARG A 31 -2.03 -11.16 -26.38
N ALA A 32 -1.43 -10.08 -26.87
CA ALA A 32 -0.17 -10.12 -27.62
C ALA A 32 1.03 -10.58 -26.77
N ASN A 33 0.95 -10.41 -25.44
CA ASN A 33 2.02 -10.77 -24.50
C ASN A 33 1.72 -12.08 -23.73
N GLY A 34 0.84 -12.94 -24.24
CA GLY A 34 0.67 -14.30 -23.71
C GLY A 34 -0.38 -14.47 -22.62
N TYR A 35 -1.07 -13.39 -22.22
CA TYR A 35 -2.23 -13.50 -21.35
C TYR A 35 -3.39 -14.18 -22.08
N ASN A 36 -4.16 -14.98 -21.34
CA ASN A 36 -5.39 -15.59 -21.81
C ASN A 36 -6.62 -15.14 -21.02
N THR A 37 -6.42 -14.35 -19.95
CA THR A 37 -7.46 -13.88 -19.05
C THR A 37 -7.22 -12.41 -18.71
N VAL A 38 -8.28 -11.64 -18.51
CA VAL A 38 -8.21 -10.29 -17.93
C VAL A 38 -9.26 -10.19 -16.83
N LEU A 39 -8.87 -9.68 -15.66
CA LEU A 39 -9.81 -9.31 -14.61
C LEU A 39 -10.15 -7.84 -14.77
N LEU A 40 -11.45 -7.53 -14.82
CA LEU A 40 -11.94 -6.17 -14.64
C LEU A 40 -12.25 -6.01 -13.16
N TYR A 41 -11.36 -5.32 -12.44
CA TYR A 41 -11.56 -5.01 -11.03
C TYR A 41 -12.47 -3.79 -10.89
N LEU A 42 -13.72 -4.05 -10.50
CA LEU A 42 -14.84 -3.12 -10.65
C LEU A 42 -15.33 -2.56 -9.33
N GLU A 43 -15.30 -3.32 -8.23
CA GLU A 43 -15.96 -2.96 -6.96
C GLU A 43 -17.40 -2.44 -7.22
N ALA A 44 -17.62 -1.15 -6.94
CA ALA A 44 -18.87 -0.40 -7.14
C ALA A 44 -18.83 0.54 -8.37
N SER A 45 -18.12 0.20 -9.44
CA SER A 45 -17.95 1.06 -10.62
C SER A 45 -18.98 0.83 -11.73
N VAL A 46 -20.12 0.15 -11.49
CA VAL A 46 -21.13 -0.14 -12.53
C VAL A 46 -22.53 0.41 -12.17
N ARG A 47 -23.20 1.03 -13.14
CA ARG A 47 -24.62 1.42 -13.08
C ARG A 47 -25.48 0.23 -13.48
N THR A 48 -26.31 -0.18 -12.54
CA THR A 48 -27.28 -1.28 -12.62
C THR A 48 -28.67 -0.76 -12.25
N SER A 49 -29.68 -1.60 -12.19
CA SER A 49 -31.01 -1.20 -11.72
C SER A 49 -31.02 -0.76 -10.25
N VAL A 50 -30.08 -1.26 -9.43
CA VAL A 50 -29.95 -0.90 -8.01
C VAL A 50 -28.95 0.23 -7.75
N THR A 51 -28.18 0.63 -8.77
CA THR A 51 -27.18 1.72 -8.72
C THR A 51 -27.39 2.75 -9.82
N ALA A 52 -28.62 2.90 -10.33
CA ALA A 52 -28.94 3.82 -11.42
C ALA A 52 -28.65 5.29 -11.10
N PHE A 53 -28.51 5.63 -9.81
CA PHE A 53 -28.16 6.96 -9.31
C PHE A 53 -26.65 7.22 -9.22
N PHE A 54 -25.78 6.27 -9.58
CA PHE A 54 -24.34 6.51 -9.63
C PHE A 54 -23.99 7.54 -10.69
N ASP A 55 -22.97 8.35 -10.38
CA ASP A 55 -22.46 9.36 -11.29
C ASP A 55 -21.84 8.71 -12.53
N GLU A 56 -22.27 9.16 -13.72
CA GLU A 56 -21.82 8.63 -15.00
C GLU A 56 -20.33 8.84 -15.24
N ALA A 57 -19.76 9.91 -14.69
CA ALA A 57 -18.34 10.23 -14.83
C ALA A 57 -17.43 9.24 -14.08
N SER A 58 -17.95 8.58 -13.04
CA SER A 58 -17.18 7.68 -12.16
C SER A 58 -17.60 6.21 -12.22
N SER A 59 -18.58 5.87 -13.07
CA SER A 59 -19.09 4.50 -13.25
C SER A 59 -19.35 4.14 -14.71
N TYR A 60 -19.43 2.85 -15.03
CA TYR A 60 -19.79 2.30 -16.34
C TYR A 60 -21.26 1.90 -16.40
N SER A 61 -21.90 2.05 -17.55
CA SER A 61 -23.16 1.35 -17.85
C SER A 61 -22.92 -0.14 -18.14
N LEU A 62 -23.96 -0.96 -18.00
CA LEU A 62 -23.91 -2.37 -18.43
C LEU A 62 -23.56 -2.52 -19.92
N GLU A 63 -23.95 -1.55 -20.77
CA GLU A 63 -23.61 -1.54 -22.19
C GLU A 63 -22.11 -1.31 -22.41
N GLU A 64 -21.50 -0.33 -21.72
CA GLU A 64 -20.05 -0.11 -21.76
C GLU A 64 -19.27 -1.36 -21.30
N ILE A 65 -19.76 -2.03 -20.24
CA ILE A 65 -19.15 -3.29 -19.77
C ILE A 65 -19.29 -4.40 -20.81
N ALA A 66 -20.50 -4.62 -21.34
CA ALA A 66 -20.75 -5.65 -22.35
C ALA A 66 -19.88 -5.45 -23.60
N ASP A 67 -19.71 -4.22 -24.06
CA ASP A 67 -18.84 -3.87 -25.18
C ASP A 67 -17.36 -4.25 -24.91
N MET A 68 -16.85 -3.96 -23.71
CA MET A 68 -15.49 -4.38 -23.31
C MET A 68 -15.34 -5.90 -23.20
N VAL A 69 -16.32 -6.59 -22.60
CA VAL A 69 -16.33 -8.06 -22.47
C VAL A 69 -16.32 -8.71 -23.86
N ASN A 70 -17.27 -8.35 -24.72
CA ASN A 70 -17.41 -8.91 -26.06
C ASN A 70 -16.14 -8.69 -26.90
N TYR A 71 -15.50 -7.52 -26.76
CA TYR A 71 -14.23 -7.26 -27.42
C TYR A 71 -13.12 -8.20 -26.91
N GLY A 72 -12.93 -8.32 -25.59
CA GLY A 72 -11.91 -9.19 -25.01
C GLY A 72 -12.08 -10.65 -25.44
N GLU A 73 -13.30 -11.15 -25.42
CA GLU A 73 -13.63 -12.51 -25.87
C GLU A 73 -13.40 -12.71 -27.37
N SER A 74 -13.71 -11.69 -28.21
CA SER A 74 -13.48 -11.75 -29.66
C SER A 74 -12.01 -11.94 -30.05
N ILE A 75 -11.07 -11.53 -29.17
CA ILE A 75 -9.63 -11.72 -29.36
C ILE A 75 -9.07 -12.92 -28.57
N GLY A 76 -9.95 -13.72 -27.97
CA GLY A 76 -9.62 -14.97 -27.28
C GLY A 76 -9.13 -14.80 -25.84
N LEU A 77 -9.54 -13.73 -25.16
CA LEU A 77 -9.37 -13.60 -23.70
C LEU A 77 -10.63 -14.06 -22.97
N ASP A 78 -10.45 -14.70 -21.83
CA ASP A 78 -11.50 -14.83 -20.82
C ASP A 78 -11.58 -13.54 -20.00
N VAL A 79 -12.74 -12.90 -19.91
CA VAL A 79 -12.93 -11.63 -19.20
C VAL A 79 -13.69 -11.88 -17.91
N VAL A 80 -13.01 -11.74 -16.77
CA VAL A 80 -13.53 -12.09 -15.44
C VAL A 80 -13.95 -10.82 -14.69
N PRO A 81 -15.19 -10.71 -14.20
CA PRO A 81 -15.56 -9.63 -13.31
C PRO A 81 -14.96 -9.84 -11.92
N ALA A 82 -14.41 -8.78 -11.33
CA ALA A 82 -13.92 -8.78 -9.97
C ALA A 82 -14.61 -7.71 -9.12
N PHE A 83 -15.20 -8.15 -8.01
CA PHE A 83 -15.99 -7.35 -7.07
C PHE A 83 -15.36 -7.36 -5.70
N GLU A 84 -15.84 -6.44 -4.87
CA GLU A 84 -15.67 -6.45 -3.43
C GLU A 84 -17.06 -6.36 -2.79
N THR A 85 -17.34 -7.28 -1.86
CA THR A 85 -18.69 -7.48 -1.30
C THR A 85 -18.74 -7.43 0.22
N LEU A 86 -17.60 -7.09 0.85
CA LEU A 86 -17.51 -6.98 2.30
C LEU A 86 -16.65 -5.79 2.77
N ALA A 87 -15.43 -5.71 2.27
CA ALA A 87 -14.55 -4.53 2.37
C ALA A 87 -14.52 -3.81 1.00
N HIS A 88 -13.75 -2.72 0.89
CA HIS A 88 -13.61 -1.94 -0.35
C HIS A 88 -14.94 -1.51 -1.00
N MET A 89 -15.95 -1.25 -0.16
CA MET A 89 -17.31 -0.88 -0.55
C MET A 89 -17.56 0.63 -0.45
N GLU A 90 -16.54 1.44 -0.16
CA GLU A 90 -16.66 2.87 0.19
C GLU A 90 -17.47 3.68 -0.83
N LYS A 91 -17.35 3.33 -2.11
CA LYS A 91 -18.07 3.96 -3.21
C LYS A 91 -19.57 3.71 -3.19
N PHE A 92 -20.06 2.62 -2.59
CA PHE A 92 -21.49 2.46 -2.38
C PHE A 92 -21.98 3.50 -1.37
N PHE A 93 -21.23 3.69 -0.29
CA PHE A 93 -21.70 4.44 0.87
C PHE A 93 -21.61 5.97 0.73
N VAL A 94 -20.92 6.50 -0.29
CA VAL A 94 -21.00 7.95 -0.59
C VAL A 94 -22.39 8.37 -1.08
N TYR A 95 -23.20 7.43 -1.56
CA TYR A 95 -24.56 7.69 -2.01
C TYR A 95 -25.54 7.54 -0.85
N LYS A 96 -26.35 8.57 -0.62
CA LYS A 96 -27.35 8.63 0.47
C LYS A 96 -28.27 7.40 0.53
N GLN A 97 -28.57 6.79 -0.62
CA GLN A 97 -29.42 5.61 -0.73
C GLN A 97 -28.81 4.34 -0.13
N LEU A 98 -27.48 4.30 0.04
CA LEU A 98 -26.73 3.13 0.50
C LEU A 98 -25.87 3.41 1.73
N ALA A 99 -25.75 4.68 2.16
CA ALA A 99 -24.96 5.06 3.33
C ALA A 99 -25.33 4.28 4.60
N ASP A 100 -26.62 3.94 4.78
CA ASP A 100 -27.12 3.15 5.92
C ASP A 100 -26.74 1.65 5.86
N LEU A 101 -26.12 1.20 4.77
CA LEU A 101 -25.57 -0.14 4.64
C LEU A 101 -24.13 -0.26 5.14
N ALA A 102 -23.46 0.87 5.39
CA ALA A 102 -22.09 0.89 5.88
C ALA A 102 -21.97 0.34 7.30
N GLU A 103 -20.77 -0.10 7.66
CA GLU A 103 -20.43 -0.50 9.02
C GLU A 103 -20.44 0.71 9.98
N PHE A 104 -20.16 1.91 9.47
CA PHE A 104 -20.10 3.14 10.26
C PHE A 104 -20.86 4.30 9.60
N ASP A 105 -21.57 5.07 10.42
CA ASP A 105 -22.07 6.39 10.01
C ASP A 105 -20.94 7.40 9.81
N ASP A 106 -19.84 7.22 10.54
CA ASP A 106 -18.60 7.98 10.45
C ASP A 106 -17.42 7.10 10.93
N GLU A 107 -16.57 6.69 10.01
CA GLU A 107 -15.43 5.82 10.26
C GLU A 107 -14.33 6.53 11.05
N HIS A 108 -14.17 7.84 10.91
CA HIS A 108 -13.18 8.60 11.67
C HIS A 108 -13.42 8.54 13.19
N SER A 109 -14.68 8.58 13.62
CA SER A 109 -15.03 8.53 15.04
C SER A 109 -15.26 7.10 15.55
N ARG A 110 -15.87 6.23 14.73
CA ARG A 110 -16.28 4.88 15.16
C ARG A 110 -15.28 3.79 14.76
N GLY A 111 -14.64 3.92 13.61
CA GLY A 111 -13.66 2.98 13.06
C GLY A 111 -12.25 3.20 13.59
N ARG A 112 -11.26 3.01 12.71
CA ARG A 112 -9.82 3.15 12.98
C ARG A 112 -9.23 4.44 12.40
N ASP A 113 -10.07 5.32 11.83
CA ASP A 113 -9.66 6.61 11.25
C ASP A 113 -8.68 6.42 10.09
N PHE A 114 -9.05 5.53 9.15
CA PHE A 114 -8.28 5.22 7.94
C PHE A 114 -8.91 5.79 6.68
N CYS A 115 -10.21 6.11 6.71
CA CYS A 115 -10.89 6.55 5.52
C CYS A 115 -10.40 7.93 5.04
N SER A 116 -10.44 8.12 3.73
CA SER A 116 -10.34 9.46 3.15
C SER A 116 -11.58 10.27 3.53
N SER A 117 -11.46 11.59 3.60
CA SER A 117 -12.61 12.49 3.75
C SER A 117 -13.63 12.37 2.61
N LEU A 118 -13.24 11.77 1.47
CA LEU A 118 -14.13 11.41 0.37
C LEU A 118 -15.10 10.26 0.70
N TYR A 119 -14.74 9.43 1.69
CA TYR A 119 -15.40 8.18 2.03
C TYR A 119 -15.67 8.10 3.53
N PRO A 120 -16.47 9.03 4.10
CA PRO A 120 -16.61 9.18 5.56
C PRO A 120 -17.20 7.94 6.26
N HIS A 121 -17.90 7.08 5.52
CA HIS A 121 -18.50 5.85 6.04
C HIS A 121 -17.54 4.65 6.12
N GLY A 122 -16.30 4.82 5.66
CA GLY A 122 -15.33 3.73 5.56
C GLY A 122 -15.58 2.79 4.38
N SER A 123 -14.88 1.67 4.37
CA SER A 123 -14.87 0.69 3.27
C SER A 123 -15.67 -0.58 3.54
N HIS A 124 -16.24 -0.75 4.74
CA HIS A 124 -16.93 -2.00 5.14
C HIS A 124 -18.45 -1.83 5.17
N GLY A 125 -19.16 -2.86 4.71
CA GLY A 125 -20.62 -2.96 4.86
C GLY A 125 -21.03 -3.71 6.12
N CYS A 126 -22.18 -3.33 6.71
CA CYS A 126 -22.76 -4.01 7.87
C CYS A 126 -23.13 -5.46 7.54
N ALA A 127 -22.31 -6.40 8.00
CA ALA A 127 -22.43 -7.82 7.68
C ALA A 127 -23.71 -8.50 8.18
N THR A 128 -24.37 -7.92 9.18
CA THR A 128 -25.61 -8.46 9.73
C THR A 128 -26.85 -7.82 9.14
N ASN A 129 -26.69 -6.86 8.22
CA ASN A 129 -27.79 -6.20 7.54
C ASN A 129 -28.25 -7.02 6.33
N PRO A 130 -29.45 -7.64 6.35
CA PRO A 130 -29.95 -8.43 5.22
C PRO A 130 -30.16 -7.58 3.95
N ARG A 131 -30.37 -6.26 4.10
CA ARG A 131 -30.49 -5.36 2.96
C ARG A 131 -29.18 -5.25 2.19
N LEU A 132 -28.04 -5.24 2.88
CA LEU A 132 -26.72 -5.24 2.25
C LEU A 132 -26.57 -6.46 1.34
N GLN A 133 -26.82 -7.66 1.87
CA GLN A 133 -26.74 -8.91 1.10
C GLN A 133 -27.68 -8.91 -0.11
N SER A 134 -28.95 -8.54 0.09
CA SER A 134 -29.91 -8.49 -1.03
C SER A 134 -29.53 -7.48 -2.11
N PHE A 135 -28.89 -6.37 -1.73
CA PHE A 135 -28.40 -5.36 -2.64
C PHE A 135 -27.17 -5.86 -3.40
N THR A 136 -26.16 -6.41 -2.71
CA THR A 136 -24.94 -6.92 -3.34
C THR A 136 -25.23 -8.10 -4.26
N ASP A 137 -26.13 -9.01 -3.87
CA ASP A 137 -26.53 -10.14 -4.70
C ASP A 137 -27.13 -9.66 -6.03
N LYS A 138 -28.04 -8.68 -5.96
CA LYS A 138 -28.67 -8.12 -7.14
C LYS A 138 -27.68 -7.35 -8.01
N TYR A 139 -26.82 -6.54 -7.41
CA TYR A 139 -25.76 -5.81 -8.11
C TYR A 139 -24.82 -6.79 -8.84
N VAL A 140 -24.27 -7.77 -8.13
CA VAL A 140 -23.36 -8.79 -8.69
C VAL A 140 -24.04 -9.58 -9.80
N THR A 141 -25.31 -10.00 -9.61
CA THR A 141 -26.07 -10.74 -10.63
C THR A 141 -26.26 -9.92 -11.91
N GLU A 142 -26.65 -8.65 -11.79
CA GLU A 142 -26.88 -7.78 -12.95
C GLU A 142 -25.58 -7.48 -13.71
N VAL A 143 -24.48 -7.21 -13.00
CA VAL A 143 -23.17 -7.02 -13.64
C VAL A 143 -22.70 -8.32 -14.27
N CYS A 144 -22.80 -9.46 -13.58
CA CYS A 144 -22.43 -10.77 -14.13
C CYS A 144 -23.23 -11.14 -15.39
N GLY A 145 -24.44 -10.61 -15.56
CA GLY A 145 -25.30 -10.84 -16.72
C GLY A 145 -24.71 -10.39 -18.07
N VAL A 146 -23.67 -9.55 -18.05
CA VAL A 146 -22.93 -9.12 -19.27
C VAL A 146 -21.53 -9.74 -19.39
N PHE A 147 -21.18 -10.71 -18.53
CA PHE A 147 -19.95 -11.51 -18.63
C PHE A 147 -20.26 -12.95 -19.00
N HIS A 148 -19.41 -13.62 -19.77
CA HIS A 148 -19.58 -15.04 -20.11
C HIS A 148 -18.55 -15.97 -19.45
N SER A 149 -17.57 -15.42 -18.72
CA SER A 149 -16.60 -16.21 -17.98
C SER A 149 -17.28 -17.16 -16.99
N LYS A 150 -16.71 -18.36 -16.86
CA LYS A 150 -17.08 -19.30 -15.80
C LYS A 150 -16.58 -18.87 -14.42
N TYR A 151 -15.76 -17.83 -14.33
CA TYR A 151 -15.19 -17.33 -13.09
C TYR A 151 -15.81 -16.00 -12.67
N VAL A 152 -15.95 -15.79 -11.36
CA VAL A 152 -16.29 -14.50 -10.76
C VAL A 152 -15.39 -14.30 -9.54
N HIS A 153 -14.68 -13.19 -9.48
CA HIS A 153 -13.88 -12.85 -8.31
C HIS A 153 -14.72 -12.03 -7.33
N MET A 154 -14.90 -12.54 -6.12
CA MET A 154 -15.80 -11.97 -5.10
C MET A 154 -15.06 -11.13 -4.05
N GLY A 155 -13.72 -11.03 -4.18
CA GLY A 155 -12.91 -10.18 -3.33
C GLY A 155 -12.58 -10.87 -2.02
N MET A 156 -13.02 -10.27 -0.90
CA MET A 156 -12.94 -10.79 0.48
C MET A 156 -11.60 -10.53 1.19
N ASP A 157 -10.87 -9.51 0.76
CA ASP A 157 -9.63 -9.05 1.39
C ASP A 157 -9.88 -7.93 2.43
N GLU A 158 -8.84 -7.64 3.20
CA GLU A 158 -8.68 -6.40 4.00
C GLU A 158 -9.88 -6.01 4.88
N MET A 159 -10.58 -7.00 5.45
CA MET A 159 -11.79 -6.77 6.25
C MET A 159 -11.51 -6.29 7.69
N PHE A 160 -10.52 -5.40 7.88
CA PHE A 160 -9.97 -5.01 9.19
C PHE A 160 -10.94 -4.31 10.15
N GLN A 161 -12.07 -3.80 9.64
CA GLN A 161 -13.09 -3.11 10.45
C GLN A 161 -14.46 -3.81 10.42
N PHE A 162 -14.51 -5.05 9.94
CA PHE A 162 -15.72 -5.84 9.82
C PHE A 162 -16.40 -6.15 11.17
N ALA A 163 -17.73 -6.16 11.16
CA ALA A 163 -18.60 -6.57 12.27
C ALA A 163 -18.36 -5.79 13.58
N CYS A 164 -18.31 -4.47 13.46
CA CYS A 164 -18.03 -3.50 14.50
C CYS A 164 -19.17 -2.49 14.76
N CYS A 165 -20.26 -2.50 13.99
CA CYS A 165 -21.43 -1.67 14.20
C CYS A 165 -22.30 -2.22 15.35
N ASP A 166 -23.33 -1.48 15.75
CA ASP A 166 -24.21 -1.90 16.86
C ASP A 166 -24.98 -3.19 16.55
N ASP A 167 -25.40 -3.39 15.30
CA ASP A 167 -26.17 -4.56 14.88
C ASP A 167 -25.29 -5.81 14.86
N CYS A 168 -24.07 -5.67 14.31
CA CYS A 168 -23.05 -6.70 14.33
C CYS A 168 -22.64 -7.06 15.77
N ARG A 169 -22.44 -6.06 16.65
CA ARG A 169 -22.15 -6.29 18.07
C ARG A 169 -23.25 -7.08 18.78
N ARG A 170 -24.52 -6.73 18.58
CA ARG A 170 -25.64 -7.48 19.17
C ARG A 170 -25.67 -8.94 18.71
N THR A 171 -25.35 -9.18 17.44
CA THR A 171 -25.24 -10.55 16.90
C THR A 171 -24.08 -11.31 17.55
N ILE A 172 -22.95 -10.63 17.78
CA ILE A 172 -21.79 -11.22 18.46
C ILE A 172 -22.07 -11.53 19.93
N GLU A 173 -22.68 -10.60 20.66
CA GLU A 173 -23.14 -10.77 22.05
C GLU A 173 -24.17 -11.90 22.18
N GLY A 174 -24.94 -12.17 21.12
CA GLY A 174 -25.86 -13.30 21.01
C GLY A 174 -25.18 -14.67 20.81
N GLY A 175 -23.86 -14.72 20.66
CA GLY A 175 -23.06 -15.96 20.62
C GLY A 175 -22.44 -16.29 19.26
N VAL A 176 -22.63 -15.47 18.23
CA VAL A 176 -21.98 -15.65 16.92
C VAL A 176 -20.58 -15.04 16.95
N THR A 177 -19.56 -15.73 16.45
CA THR A 177 -18.21 -15.15 16.38
C THR A 177 -17.99 -14.38 15.07
N LYS A 178 -17.08 -13.41 15.04
CA LYS A 178 -16.67 -12.75 13.77
C LYS A 178 -16.14 -13.76 12.75
N GLN A 179 -15.38 -14.75 13.22
CA GLN A 179 -14.93 -15.87 12.39
C GLN A 179 -16.11 -16.62 11.73
N GLN A 180 -17.19 -16.88 12.48
CA GLN A 180 -18.39 -17.51 11.93
C GLN A 180 -19.08 -16.61 10.91
N LEU A 181 -19.25 -15.31 11.22
CA LEU A 181 -19.84 -14.35 10.27
C LEU A 181 -19.04 -14.27 8.96
N PHE A 182 -17.71 -14.31 9.03
CA PHE A 182 -16.86 -14.35 7.84
C PHE A 182 -17.10 -15.61 7.01
N VAL A 183 -17.12 -16.79 7.64
CA VAL A 183 -17.42 -18.06 6.95
C VAL A 183 -18.80 -17.99 6.31
N ASP A 184 -19.81 -17.50 7.02
CA ASP A 184 -21.18 -17.38 6.51
C ASP A 184 -21.23 -16.45 5.28
N PHE A 185 -20.48 -15.34 5.30
CA PHE A 185 -20.36 -14.44 4.15
C PHE A 185 -19.72 -15.09 2.93
N VAL A 186 -18.62 -15.83 3.14
CA VAL A 186 -17.93 -16.56 2.06
C VAL A 186 -18.86 -17.63 1.48
N LEU A 187 -19.60 -18.36 2.32
CA LEU A 187 -20.55 -19.38 1.87
C LEU A 187 -21.74 -18.78 1.12
N HIS A 188 -22.24 -17.61 1.54
CA HIS A 188 -23.29 -16.88 0.83
C HIS A 188 -22.82 -16.44 -0.56
N ALA A 189 -21.64 -15.83 -0.67
CA ALA A 189 -21.05 -15.44 -1.94
C ALA A 189 -20.78 -16.64 -2.85
N HIS A 190 -20.29 -17.76 -2.29
CA HIS A 190 -20.12 -19.02 -3.03
C HIS A 190 -21.45 -19.53 -3.58
N ALA A 191 -22.51 -19.54 -2.76
CA ALA A 191 -23.83 -19.99 -3.19
C ALA A 191 -24.42 -19.11 -4.30
N LEU A 192 -24.24 -17.78 -4.23
CA LEU A 192 -24.65 -16.85 -5.29
C LEU A 192 -23.94 -17.15 -6.61
N VAL A 193 -22.61 -17.32 -6.56
CA VAL A 193 -21.80 -17.62 -7.76
C VAL A 193 -22.16 -18.99 -8.34
N ALA A 194 -22.37 -20.00 -7.49
CA ALA A 194 -22.82 -21.32 -7.90
C ALA A 194 -24.22 -21.30 -8.55
N ALA A 195 -25.15 -20.48 -8.05
CA ALA A 195 -26.48 -20.30 -8.65
C ALA A 195 -26.42 -19.71 -10.07
N MET A 196 -25.36 -18.96 -10.39
CA MET A 196 -25.06 -18.49 -11.75
C MET A 196 -24.30 -19.52 -12.61
N ASN A 197 -24.09 -20.75 -12.10
CA ASN A 197 -23.28 -21.81 -12.72
C ASN A 197 -21.81 -21.38 -12.98
N ARG A 198 -21.23 -20.64 -12.05
CA ARG A 198 -19.86 -20.14 -12.11
C ARG A 198 -19.04 -20.64 -10.92
N THR A 199 -17.73 -20.41 -10.99
CA THR A 199 -16.74 -20.74 -9.96
C THR A 199 -16.24 -19.45 -9.31
N MET A 200 -16.26 -19.43 -7.98
CA MET A 200 -15.82 -18.29 -7.19
C MET A 200 -14.29 -18.23 -7.10
N LEU A 201 -13.72 -17.05 -7.35
CA LEU A 201 -12.37 -16.68 -6.95
C LEU A 201 -12.49 -15.75 -5.73
N MET A 202 -11.54 -15.84 -4.81
CA MET A 202 -11.44 -14.91 -3.67
C MET A 202 -9.99 -14.67 -3.28
N TRP A 203 -9.71 -13.49 -2.75
CA TRP A 203 -8.46 -13.22 -2.03
C TRP A 203 -8.41 -14.07 -0.76
N ASP A 204 -7.21 -14.49 -0.36
CA ASP A 204 -7.01 -15.45 0.73
C ASP A 204 -6.31 -14.86 1.97
N ASP A 205 -6.03 -13.56 1.98
CA ASP A 205 -5.35 -12.83 3.07
C ASP A 205 -6.06 -12.97 4.41
N MET A 206 -7.38 -12.96 4.41
CA MET A 206 -8.14 -13.11 5.66
C MET A 206 -8.05 -14.52 6.27
N LEU A 207 -7.59 -15.53 5.52
CA LEU A 207 -7.34 -16.87 6.07
C LEU A 207 -6.14 -16.90 7.03
N GLU A 208 -5.29 -15.88 6.99
CA GLU A 208 -4.17 -15.71 7.92
C GLU A 208 -4.64 -15.30 9.32
N TYR A 209 -5.74 -14.55 9.41
CA TYR A 209 -6.37 -14.15 10.67
C TYR A 209 -7.34 -15.22 11.18
N TYR A 210 -8.16 -15.75 10.27
CA TYR A 210 -9.13 -16.79 10.55
C TYR A 210 -8.73 -18.08 9.83
N PRO A 211 -8.17 -19.09 10.53
CA PRO A 211 -7.70 -20.33 9.91
C PRO A 211 -8.86 -21.26 9.54
N VAL A 212 -9.77 -20.78 8.69
CA VAL A 212 -11.05 -21.41 8.32
C VAL A 212 -10.99 -22.16 7.00
N ALA A 213 -9.85 -22.21 6.33
CA ALA A 213 -9.69 -22.89 5.03
C ALA A 213 -10.27 -24.32 5.02
N GLY A 214 -10.18 -25.05 6.15
CA GLY A 214 -10.77 -26.38 6.29
C GLY A 214 -12.30 -26.43 6.12
N LEU A 215 -13.00 -25.33 6.41
CA LEU A 215 -14.46 -25.18 6.38
C LEU A 215 -15.00 -24.73 5.01
N LEU A 216 -14.15 -24.23 4.11
CA LEU A 216 -14.59 -23.62 2.85
C LEU A 216 -14.78 -24.65 1.71
N PRO A 217 -15.74 -24.47 0.80
CA PRO A 217 -15.92 -25.32 -0.38
C PRO A 217 -14.65 -25.43 -1.23
N ARG A 218 -14.26 -26.64 -1.63
CA ARG A 218 -12.97 -26.91 -2.31
C ARG A 218 -12.92 -26.45 -3.77
N ASP A 219 -14.07 -26.14 -4.33
CA ASP A 219 -14.22 -25.58 -5.68
C ASP A 219 -13.98 -24.06 -5.73
N ILE A 220 -13.84 -23.38 -4.59
CA ILE A 220 -13.35 -22.00 -4.55
C ILE A 220 -11.88 -21.97 -5.00
N VAL A 221 -11.55 -21.01 -5.87
CA VAL A 221 -10.17 -20.73 -6.27
C VAL A 221 -9.60 -19.65 -5.36
N LEU A 222 -8.56 -19.98 -4.59
CA LEU A 222 -7.90 -19.04 -3.68
C LEU A 222 -6.83 -18.23 -4.43
N CYS A 223 -6.91 -16.90 -4.36
CA CYS A 223 -5.96 -15.98 -4.98
C CYS A 223 -5.00 -15.43 -3.91
N ASN A 224 -3.77 -15.94 -3.88
CA ASN A 224 -2.75 -15.51 -2.93
C ASN A 224 -1.90 -14.38 -3.49
N TRP A 225 -2.16 -13.16 -3.03
CA TRP A 225 -1.38 -12.00 -3.42
C TRP A 225 -0.16 -11.78 -2.52
N ASN A 226 0.99 -11.50 -3.15
CA ASN A 226 2.20 -11.10 -2.47
C ASN A 226 3.02 -10.19 -3.41
N TYR A 227 3.36 -8.99 -2.94
CA TYR A 227 3.93 -7.93 -3.79
C TYR A 227 5.40 -7.62 -3.48
N ILE A 228 6.02 -8.38 -2.57
CA ILE A 228 7.42 -8.21 -2.19
C ILE A 228 8.28 -9.36 -2.72
N TYR A 229 9.57 -9.35 -2.39
CA TYR A 229 10.46 -10.46 -2.73
C TYR A 229 10.05 -11.73 -1.97
N VAL A 230 9.83 -12.84 -2.70
CA VAL A 230 9.45 -14.14 -2.12
C VAL A 230 10.66 -15.08 -2.12
N GLY A 231 11.23 -15.30 -0.93
CA GLY A 231 12.33 -16.25 -0.74
C GLY A 231 11.87 -17.71 -0.62
N VAL A 232 12.03 -18.28 0.58
CA VAL A 232 11.65 -19.68 0.84
C VAL A 232 10.14 -19.88 0.79
N SER A 233 9.38 -18.93 1.31
CA SER A 233 7.92 -18.92 1.39
C SER A 233 7.41 -17.46 1.38
N PRO A 234 6.18 -17.20 0.87
CA PRO A 234 5.56 -15.89 1.03
C PRO A 234 5.33 -15.64 2.52
N ARG A 235 5.59 -14.42 2.97
CA ARG A 235 5.24 -14.01 4.33
C ARG A 235 3.76 -13.62 4.38
N GLY A 236 3.13 -13.86 5.53
CA GLY A 236 1.77 -13.39 5.79
C GLY A 236 1.65 -11.88 5.56
N LYS A 237 0.58 -11.47 4.87
CA LYS A 237 0.42 -10.17 4.21
C LYS A 237 0.32 -8.99 5.18
N TRP A 238 -0.20 -9.23 6.38
CA TRP A 238 -0.50 -8.16 7.34
C TRP A 238 0.01 -8.38 8.76
N THR A 239 0.34 -9.61 9.15
CA THR A 239 0.86 -9.89 10.50
C THR A 239 2.33 -10.26 10.52
N GLY A 240 2.96 -10.50 9.35
CA GLY A 240 4.38 -10.82 9.22
C GLY A 240 4.88 -12.05 10.00
N ARG A 241 3.96 -12.81 10.63
CA ARG A 241 4.27 -13.82 11.65
C ARG A 241 3.91 -15.25 11.25
N SER A 242 3.21 -15.41 10.13
CA SER A 242 2.99 -16.73 9.55
C SER A 242 4.04 -16.97 8.47
N GLY A 243 4.96 -17.90 8.76
CA GLY A 243 5.85 -18.50 7.76
C GLY A 243 5.29 -19.82 7.20
N VAL A 244 3.98 -20.04 7.37
CA VAL A 244 3.29 -21.22 6.83
C VAL A 244 3.26 -21.09 5.33
N ASP A 245 3.61 -22.17 4.64
CA ASP A 245 3.48 -22.29 3.20
C ASP A 245 1.99 -22.42 2.82
N PRO A 246 1.36 -21.36 2.26
CA PRO A 246 -0.06 -21.41 1.94
C PRO A 246 -0.36 -22.44 0.85
N PHE A 247 0.54 -22.61 -0.13
CA PHE A 247 0.31 -23.53 -1.24
C PHE A 247 0.43 -24.98 -0.80
N ALA A 248 1.34 -25.31 0.13
CA ALA A 248 1.36 -26.63 0.75
C ALA A 248 0.05 -26.92 1.52
N LEU A 249 -0.52 -25.93 2.19
CA LEU A 249 -1.82 -26.06 2.84
C LEU A 249 -2.95 -26.28 1.82
N TYR A 250 -2.94 -25.54 0.72
CA TYR A 250 -3.95 -25.64 -0.33
C TYR A 250 -3.88 -26.97 -1.08
N ASP A 251 -2.69 -27.43 -1.42
CA ASP A 251 -2.44 -28.77 -1.99
C ASP A 251 -2.97 -29.86 -1.05
N LYS A 252 -2.69 -29.75 0.25
CA LYS A 252 -3.16 -30.71 1.27
C LYS A 252 -4.68 -30.73 1.39
N LEU A 253 -5.34 -29.58 1.31
CA LEU A 253 -6.79 -29.45 1.45
C LEU A 253 -7.54 -29.72 0.14
N GLY A 254 -6.85 -29.73 -1.01
CA GLY A 254 -7.42 -29.97 -2.34
C GLY A 254 -8.03 -28.73 -2.99
N PHE A 255 -7.53 -27.53 -2.67
CA PHE A 255 -7.94 -26.29 -3.34
C PHE A 255 -7.22 -26.10 -4.67
N ARG A 256 -7.89 -25.38 -5.59
CA ARG A 256 -7.21 -24.71 -6.70
C ARG A 256 -6.82 -23.30 -6.26
N TYR A 257 -5.70 -22.79 -6.75
CA TYR A 257 -5.21 -21.47 -6.32
C TYR A 257 -4.38 -20.76 -7.38
N MET A 258 -4.31 -19.44 -7.25
CA MET A 258 -3.55 -18.53 -8.09
C MET A 258 -2.48 -17.84 -7.23
N PHE A 259 -1.31 -17.57 -7.80
CA PHE A 259 -0.35 -16.63 -7.20
C PHE A 259 -0.51 -15.26 -7.87
N CYS A 260 -0.47 -14.19 -7.08
CA CYS A 260 -0.75 -12.84 -7.57
C CYS A 260 0.40 -11.87 -7.28
N CYS A 261 0.98 -11.32 -8.35
CA CYS A 261 2.12 -10.40 -8.34
C CYS A 261 1.66 -8.96 -8.62
N LYS A 262 2.50 -7.96 -8.33
CA LYS A 262 2.20 -6.54 -8.58
C LYS A 262 2.96 -5.98 -9.78
N ALA A 263 2.25 -5.27 -10.65
CA ALA A 263 2.85 -4.33 -11.60
C ALA A 263 3.03 -2.97 -10.91
N GLY A 264 4.27 -2.55 -10.68
CA GLY A 264 4.59 -1.26 -10.07
C GLY A 264 5.12 -0.24 -11.07
N ASN A 265 5.24 1.01 -10.64
CA ASN A 265 5.57 2.16 -11.50
C ASN A 265 7.02 2.18 -12.02
N LEU A 266 7.84 1.21 -11.60
CA LEU A 266 9.20 0.99 -12.07
C LEU A 266 9.29 -0.43 -12.66
N SER A 267 10.19 -1.30 -12.19
CA SER A 267 10.32 -2.65 -12.76
C SER A 267 9.46 -3.70 -12.07
N GLN A 268 9.51 -3.81 -10.74
CA GLN A 268 8.89 -4.88 -9.93
C GLN A 268 9.13 -6.32 -10.43
N THR A 269 10.10 -6.54 -11.31
CA THR A 269 10.40 -7.86 -11.89
C THR A 269 10.89 -8.84 -10.83
N PHE A 270 11.52 -8.35 -9.77
CA PHE A 270 11.96 -9.18 -8.64
C PHE A 270 10.80 -9.91 -7.96
N ASN A 271 9.62 -9.30 -7.87
CA ASN A 271 8.43 -9.94 -7.31
C ASN A 271 7.90 -11.02 -8.27
N VAL A 272 7.79 -10.68 -9.56
CA VAL A 272 7.41 -11.64 -10.61
C VAL A 272 8.32 -12.87 -10.60
N ASP A 273 9.64 -12.67 -10.62
CA ASP A 273 10.62 -13.75 -10.68
C ASP A 273 10.61 -14.61 -9.42
N SER A 274 10.70 -13.97 -8.25
CA SER A 274 10.82 -14.67 -6.97
C SER A 274 9.55 -15.44 -6.62
N TYR A 275 8.37 -14.85 -6.85
CA TYR A 275 7.11 -15.52 -6.55
C TYR A 275 6.82 -16.64 -7.57
N THR A 276 7.15 -16.46 -8.84
CA THR A 276 7.08 -17.53 -9.85
C THR A 276 7.97 -18.71 -9.45
N ALA A 277 9.23 -18.45 -9.05
CA ALA A 277 10.14 -19.50 -8.61
C ALA A 277 9.63 -20.25 -7.37
N TYR A 278 9.01 -19.53 -6.42
CA TYR A 278 8.33 -20.17 -5.30
C TYR A 278 7.18 -21.07 -5.79
N ALA A 279 6.31 -20.55 -6.65
CA ALA A 279 5.10 -21.22 -7.12
C ALA A 279 5.38 -22.46 -7.99
N GLU A 280 6.51 -22.53 -8.70
CA GLU A 280 6.92 -23.70 -9.52
C GLU A 280 7.08 -24.98 -8.70
N ARG A 281 7.30 -24.87 -7.38
CA ARG A 281 7.38 -26.02 -6.46
C ARG A 281 6.01 -26.65 -6.15
N HIS A 282 4.94 -25.95 -6.51
CA HIS A 282 3.55 -26.31 -6.24
C HIS A 282 2.76 -26.52 -7.53
N ASN A 283 1.43 -26.60 -7.47
CA ASN A 283 0.55 -26.83 -8.61
C ASN A 283 -0.52 -25.73 -8.75
N PRO A 284 -0.15 -24.45 -8.87
CA PRO A 284 -1.13 -23.38 -9.04
C PRO A 284 -1.92 -23.58 -10.34
N LEU A 285 -3.21 -23.21 -10.30
CA LEU A 285 -4.08 -23.11 -11.47
C LEU A 285 -3.56 -22.04 -12.44
N GLY A 286 -2.96 -20.97 -11.91
CA GLY A 286 -2.52 -19.86 -12.72
C GLY A 286 -1.85 -18.72 -11.94
N ALA A 287 -1.65 -17.61 -12.65
CA ALA A 287 -1.05 -16.38 -12.12
C ALA A 287 -1.91 -15.15 -12.44
N ILE A 288 -1.86 -14.14 -11.56
CA ILE A 288 -2.46 -12.82 -11.79
C ILE A 288 -1.37 -11.76 -11.62
N LEU A 289 -1.15 -10.91 -12.61
CA LEU A 289 -0.41 -9.66 -12.42
C LEU A 289 -1.44 -8.55 -12.15
N THR A 290 -1.35 -7.88 -11.02
CA THR A 290 -2.30 -6.83 -10.62
C THR A 290 -1.73 -5.43 -10.87
N SER A 291 -2.59 -4.50 -11.28
CA SER A 291 -2.32 -3.06 -11.25
C SER A 291 -3.35 -2.41 -10.34
N TRP A 292 -2.91 -1.50 -9.47
CA TRP A 292 -3.77 -0.85 -8.47
C TRP A 292 -3.66 0.69 -8.57
N GLU A 293 -4.74 1.38 -8.19
CA GLU A 293 -4.78 2.80 -7.80
C GLU A 293 -4.25 3.82 -8.82
N ARG A 294 -4.59 3.65 -10.10
CA ARG A 294 -4.09 4.52 -11.19
C ARG A 294 -4.74 5.91 -11.26
N SER A 295 -5.21 6.46 -10.14
CA SER A 295 -5.91 7.76 -10.13
C SER A 295 -4.98 8.95 -10.42
N ASP A 296 -3.70 8.86 -10.04
CA ASP A 296 -2.67 9.90 -10.19
C ASP A 296 -1.44 9.43 -11.00
N CYS A 297 -1.52 8.26 -11.60
CA CYS A 297 -0.45 7.68 -12.42
C CYS A 297 -1.03 6.96 -13.64
N PHE A 298 -0.17 6.48 -14.52
CA PHE A 298 -0.54 5.98 -15.85
C PHE A 298 -0.10 4.53 -16.05
N TYR A 299 -0.61 3.90 -17.12
CA TYR A 299 -0.27 2.53 -17.52
C TYR A 299 0.97 2.37 -18.42
N PRO A 300 1.47 3.37 -19.19
CA PRO A 300 2.66 3.18 -20.02
C PRO A 300 3.87 2.62 -19.26
N CYS A 301 4.16 3.11 -18.05
CA CYS A 301 5.25 2.58 -17.21
C CYS A 301 5.10 1.09 -16.86
N LEU A 302 3.87 0.54 -16.89
CA LEU A 302 3.61 -0.87 -16.61
C LEU A 302 3.84 -1.79 -17.80
N GLN A 303 3.81 -1.28 -19.03
CA GLN A 303 3.88 -2.12 -20.23
C GLN A 303 5.06 -3.10 -20.22
N PRO A 304 6.29 -2.70 -19.84
CA PRO A 304 7.43 -3.62 -19.79
C PRO A 304 7.23 -4.80 -18.83
N VAL A 305 6.77 -4.55 -17.59
CA VAL A 305 6.56 -5.61 -16.59
C VAL A 305 5.36 -6.48 -16.94
N VAL A 306 4.29 -5.89 -17.47
CA VAL A 306 3.11 -6.63 -17.94
C VAL A 306 3.50 -7.54 -19.09
N ALA A 307 4.26 -7.05 -20.07
CA ALA A 307 4.77 -7.85 -21.17
C ALA A 307 5.68 -8.98 -20.67
N TYR A 308 6.62 -8.67 -19.78
CA TYR A 308 7.56 -9.63 -19.22
C TYR A 308 6.84 -10.77 -18.50
N ALA A 309 5.95 -10.47 -17.54
CA ALA A 309 5.26 -11.48 -16.75
C ALA A 309 4.38 -12.39 -17.62
N GLY A 310 3.60 -11.81 -18.55
CA GLY A 310 2.76 -12.59 -19.46
C GLY A 310 3.56 -13.54 -20.34
N ARG A 311 4.66 -13.05 -20.93
CA ARG A 311 5.53 -13.86 -21.79
C ARG A 311 6.27 -14.93 -20.99
N LEU A 312 6.74 -14.60 -19.79
CA LEU A 312 7.38 -15.54 -18.87
C LEU A 312 6.43 -16.69 -18.52
N TRP A 313 5.23 -16.37 -18.05
CA TRP A 313 4.22 -17.35 -17.63
C TRP A 313 3.67 -18.19 -18.77
N ARG A 314 3.59 -17.63 -19.97
CA ARG A 314 3.14 -18.34 -21.17
C ARG A 314 4.23 -19.19 -21.82
N GLY A 315 5.49 -19.02 -21.43
CA GLY A 315 6.64 -19.61 -22.11
C GLY A 315 6.92 -18.99 -23.48
N MET A 316 6.55 -17.71 -23.68
CA MET A 316 6.77 -16.90 -24.87
C MET A 316 7.95 -15.92 -24.71
N SER A 317 8.85 -16.16 -23.75
CA SER A 317 10.02 -15.30 -23.58
C SER A 317 11.04 -15.47 -24.71
N ASP A 318 11.04 -16.58 -25.45
CA ASP A 318 11.96 -16.87 -26.55
C ASP A 318 13.45 -16.67 -26.17
N GLY A 319 13.79 -16.96 -24.90
CA GLY A 319 15.13 -16.76 -24.34
C GLY A 319 15.45 -15.32 -23.91
N LYS A 320 14.53 -14.36 -24.10
CA LYS A 320 14.66 -12.98 -23.63
C LYS A 320 14.53 -12.90 -22.11
N THR A 321 15.43 -12.14 -21.51
CA THR A 321 15.41 -11.78 -20.09
C THR A 321 14.43 -10.62 -19.83
N ALA A 322 14.19 -10.28 -18.56
CA ALA A 322 13.47 -9.05 -18.21
C ALA A 322 14.12 -7.81 -18.84
N VAL A 323 15.45 -7.74 -18.86
CA VAL A 323 16.20 -6.61 -19.45
C VAL A 323 15.91 -6.48 -20.95
N ASP A 324 15.90 -7.60 -21.67
CA ASP A 324 15.61 -7.61 -23.10
C ASP A 324 14.18 -7.15 -23.40
N VAL A 325 13.20 -7.64 -22.62
CA VAL A 325 11.79 -7.23 -22.78
C VAL A 325 11.63 -5.74 -22.45
N PHE A 326 12.25 -5.25 -21.38
CA PHE A 326 12.22 -3.82 -21.07
C PHE A 326 12.87 -2.96 -22.16
N ALA A 327 13.95 -3.45 -22.78
CA ALA A 327 14.63 -2.74 -23.86
C ALA A 327 13.76 -2.59 -25.11
N GLU A 328 12.80 -3.49 -25.36
CA GLU A 328 11.81 -3.35 -26.45
C GLU A 328 10.93 -2.11 -26.29
N TYR A 329 10.64 -1.71 -25.05
CA TYR A 329 9.77 -0.58 -24.75
C TYR A 329 10.55 0.71 -24.45
N ILE A 330 11.71 0.60 -23.82
CA ILE A 330 12.55 1.75 -23.46
C ILE A 330 13.44 2.17 -24.64
N GLY A 331 13.78 1.25 -25.55
CA GLY A 331 14.70 1.49 -26.67
C GLY A 331 16.18 1.45 -26.28
N ASN A 332 16.51 1.06 -25.04
CA ASN A 332 17.89 1.03 -24.55
C ASN A 332 18.13 -0.08 -23.51
N GLY A 333 19.14 -0.92 -23.76
CA GLY A 333 19.52 -2.05 -22.90
C GLY A 333 20.13 -1.63 -21.55
N ASP A 334 21.03 -0.63 -21.52
CA ASP A 334 21.66 -0.17 -20.27
C ASP A 334 20.63 0.47 -19.32
N LEU A 335 19.71 1.28 -19.85
CA LEU A 335 18.62 1.84 -19.05
C LEU A 335 17.70 0.75 -18.48
N SER A 336 17.40 -0.26 -19.30
CA SER A 336 16.59 -1.41 -18.91
C SER A 336 17.26 -2.23 -17.81
N GLU A 337 18.57 -2.49 -17.94
CA GLU A 337 19.35 -3.20 -16.93
C GLU A 337 19.39 -2.44 -15.60
N ARG A 338 19.58 -1.13 -15.64
CA ARG A 338 19.56 -0.28 -14.44
C ARG A 338 18.21 -0.35 -13.73
N LEU A 339 17.12 -0.22 -14.48
CA LEU A 339 15.75 -0.21 -13.97
C LEU A 339 15.33 -1.58 -13.40
N VAL A 340 15.57 -2.67 -14.13
CA VAL A 340 15.30 -4.05 -13.67
C VAL A 340 16.06 -4.33 -12.39
N ASN A 341 17.33 -3.95 -12.32
CA ASN A 341 18.14 -4.19 -11.15
C ASN A 341 17.93 -3.16 -10.02
N LEU A 342 17.02 -2.17 -10.13
CA LEU A 342 16.80 -1.24 -9.02
C LEU A 342 16.33 -1.94 -7.74
N PHE A 343 15.62 -3.07 -7.87
CA PHE A 343 14.91 -3.73 -6.75
C PHE A 343 14.09 -2.71 -5.96
N ALA A 344 13.30 -1.91 -6.71
CA ALA A 344 12.57 -0.77 -6.15
C ALA A 344 11.67 -1.22 -4.99
N PRO A 345 11.97 -0.81 -3.75
CA PRO A 345 11.15 -1.17 -2.61
C PRO A 345 9.88 -0.31 -2.60
N ASP A 346 8.84 -0.81 -1.92
CA ASP A 346 7.64 -0.05 -1.66
C ASP A 346 7.86 0.89 -0.45
N PHE A 347 7.77 2.19 -0.69
CA PHE A 347 7.75 3.22 0.35
C PHE A 347 6.32 3.71 0.55
N VAL A 348 5.76 3.54 1.75
CA VAL A 348 4.40 4.01 2.05
C VAL A 348 4.38 5.52 2.36
N PHE A 349 5.48 6.08 2.87
CA PHE A 349 5.61 7.53 3.09
C PHE A 349 7.09 7.95 3.19
N CYS A 350 7.34 9.27 3.09
CA CYS A 350 8.64 9.89 3.33
C CYS A 350 8.55 10.83 4.54
N ARG A 351 9.63 10.93 5.34
CA ARG A 351 9.71 11.89 6.45
C ARG A 351 10.11 13.26 5.91
N THR A 352 9.13 14.15 5.72
CA THR A 352 9.36 15.47 5.10
C THR A 352 9.17 16.64 6.06
N ASP A 353 8.87 16.44 7.34
CA ASP A 353 9.00 17.49 8.37
C ASP A 353 10.47 17.56 8.83
N ILE A 354 11.36 17.90 7.90
CA ILE A 354 12.82 17.67 7.99
C ILE A 354 13.51 18.43 9.13
N VAL A 355 12.85 19.43 9.71
CA VAL A 355 13.37 20.21 10.85
C VAL A 355 12.85 19.71 12.20
N LYS A 356 11.78 18.88 12.23
CA LYS A 356 11.21 18.36 13.48
C LYS A 356 11.42 16.88 13.67
N VAL A 357 11.40 16.08 12.60
CA VAL A 357 11.59 14.64 12.68
C VAL A 357 12.37 14.10 11.48
N ALA A 358 13.35 13.24 11.76
CA ALA A 358 14.10 12.51 10.75
C ALA A 358 14.22 11.03 11.13
N GLU A 359 14.30 10.16 10.13
CA GLU A 359 14.64 8.76 10.31
C GLU A 359 16.07 8.53 9.82
N GLU A 360 16.92 7.93 10.67
CA GLU A 360 18.28 7.59 10.27
C GLU A 360 18.29 6.61 9.10
N ASN A 361 19.08 6.92 8.08
CA ASN A 361 19.17 6.09 6.90
C ASN A 361 19.83 4.74 7.24
N SER A 362 19.13 3.64 6.98
CA SER A 362 19.77 2.33 6.92
C SER A 362 20.71 2.23 5.71
N HIS A 363 21.58 1.21 5.71
CA HIS A 363 22.44 0.92 4.56
C HIS A 363 21.61 0.63 3.29
N VAL A 364 20.50 -0.11 3.44
CA VAL A 364 19.58 -0.45 2.34
C VAL A 364 19.00 0.82 1.72
N PHE A 365 18.50 1.73 2.57
CA PHE A 365 17.93 2.98 2.10
C PHE A 365 18.95 3.88 1.41
N SER A 366 20.15 4.01 1.98
CA SER A 366 21.25 4.79 1.39
C SER A 366 21.71 4.21 0.04
N ALA A 367 21.86 2.89 -0.05
CA ALA A 367 22.24 2.20 -1.28
C ALA A 367 21.15 2.37 -2.36
N TYR A 368 19.88 2.29 -1.98
CA TYR A 368 18.77 2.51 -2.89
C TYR A 368 18.76 3.93 -3.46
N ILE A 369 18.85 4.97 -2.63
CA ILE A 369 18.88 6.37 -3.09
C ILE A 369 20.05 6.60 -4.05
N ALA A 370 21.24 6.07 -3.73
CA ALA A 370 22.41 6.19 -4.60
C ALA A 370 22.19 5.54 -5.96
N ARG A 371 21.60 4.33 -5.99
CA ARG A 371 21.30 3.61 -7.22
C ARG A 371 20.18 4.26 -8.04
N LEU A 372 19.16 4.78 -7.36
CA LEU A 372 18.07 5.53 -7.95
C LEU A 372 18.59 6.81 -8.63
N ASN A 373 19.47 7.57 -7.96
CA ASN A 373 20.12 8.75 -8.55
C ASN A 373 20.94 8.38 -9.80
N ALA A 374 21.76 7.33 -9.72
CA ALA A 374 22.57 6.89 -10.85
C ALA A 374 21.72 6.45 -12.06
N THR A 375 20.56 5.85 -11.79
CA THR A 375 19.59 5.43 -12.82
C THR A 375 18.88 6.65 -13.41
N LEU A 376 18.39 7.57 -12.58
CA LEU A 376 17.77 8.82 -13.02
C LEU A 376 18.71 9.63 -13.91
N GLN A 377 19.98 9.78 -13.52
CA GLN A 377 20.98 10.49 -14.34
C GLN A 377 21.25 9.80 -15.69
N ALA A 378 21.11 8.48 -15.77
CA ALA A 378 21.22 7.77 -17.05
C ALA A 378 20.03 8.09 -17.97
N PHE A 379 18.81 8.13 -17.41
CA PHE A 379 17.61 8.56 -18.12
C PHE A 379 17.71 10.03 -18.58
N GLU A 380 18.22 10.93 -17.73
CA GLU A 380 18.46 12.33 -18.08
C GLU A 380 19.42 12.48 -19.26
N ARG A 381 20.56 11.79 -19.22
CA ARG A 381 21.54 11.79 -20.32
C ARG A 381 20.91 11.26 -21.59
N TYR A 382 20.18 10.15 -21.50
CA TYR A 382 19.50 9.58 -22.66
C TYR A 382 18.49 10.56 -23.26
N LYS A 383 17.58 11.13 -22.45
CA LYS A 383 16.57 12.08 -22.92
C LYS A 383 17.18 13.37 -23.50
N SER A 384 18.31 13.82 -22.96
CA SER A 384 19.03 15.00 -23.49
C SER A 384 19.54 14.80 -24.93
N VAL A 385 19.81 13.57 -25.33
CA VAL A 385 20.25 13.20 -26.70
C VAL A 385 19.06 12.82 -27.59
N HIS A 386 17.95 12.38 -27.00
CA HIS A 386 16.74 11.91 -27.66
C HIS A 386 15.54 12.82 -27.34
N ILE A 387 15.74 14.13 -27.45
CA ILE A 387 14.76 15.12 -27.00
C ILE A 387 13.44 15.06 -27.80
N ASP A 388 13.54 14.72 -29.08
CA ASP A 388 12.43 14.66 -30.03
C ASP A 388 11.75 13.28 -30.08
N ASP A 389 12.28 12.27 -29.38
CA ASP A 389 11.70 10.93 -29.36
C ASP A 389 10.39 10.92 -28.56
N ASP A 390 9.31 10.49 -29.21
CA ASP A 390 8.01 10.26 -28.58
C ASP A 390 7.91 8.81 -28.10
N ASN A 391 8.24 8.59 -26.83
CA ASN A 391 8.11 7.30 -26.18
C ASN A 391 7.43 7.46 -24.81
N ASP A 392 6.12 7.23 -24.76
CA ASP A 392 5.33 7.39 -23.54
C ASP A 392 5.79 6.44 -22.42
N VAL A 393 6.29 5.24 -22.74
CA VAL A 393 6.78 4.30 -21.73
C VAL A 393 8.04 4.83 -21.08
N PHE A 394 9.00 5.30 -21.89
CA PHE A 394 10.20 5.96 -21.39
C PHE A 394 9.85 7.19 -20.55
N ASP A 395 9.01 8.07 -21.09
CA ASP A 395 8.65 9.34 -20.43
C ASP A 395 7.96 9.05 -19.07
N ASP A 396 7.02 8.11 -19.00
CA ASP A 396 6.32 7.75 -17.76
C ASP A 396 7.28 7.12 -16.74
N LEU A 397 8.17 6.20 -17.15
CA LEU A 397 9.22 5.65 -16.27
C LEU A 397 10.17 6.73 -15.74
N TYR A 398 10.55 7.68 -16.60
CA TYR A 398 11.40 8.80 -16.24
C TYR A 398 10.73 9.71 -15.20
N ALA A 399 9.44 10.02 -15.38
CA ALA A 399 8.65 10.77 -14.42
C ALA A 399 8.57 10.06 -13.07
N ASN A 400 8.34 8.74 -13.04
CA ASN A 400 8.28 7.96 -11.80
C ASN A 400 9.64 7.90 -11.06
N LEU A 401 10.76 7.75 -11.79
CA LEU A 401 12.11 7.86 -11.22
C LEU A 401 12.36 9.25 -10.61
N ALA A 402 11.94 10.30 -11.32
CA ALA A 402 12.10 11.69 -10.88
C ALA A 402 11.29 11.97 -9.60
N LEU A 403 10.01 11.56 -9.55
CA LEU A 403 9.14 11.71 -8.38
C LEU A 403 9.73 11.00 -7.16
N GLN A 404 10.10 9.73 -7.30
CA GLN A 404 10.60 8.95 -6.18
C GLN A 404 11.95 9.50 -5.66
N TYR A 405 12.86 9.87 -6.57
CA TYR A 405 14.14 10.47 -6.15
C TYR A 405 13.95 11.82 -5.47
N ALA A 406 13.06 12.68 -6.00
CA ALA A 406 12.76 13.97 -5.40
C ALA A 406 12.25 13.81 -3.95
N GLN A 407 11.26 12.95 -3.71
CA GLN A 407 10.72 12.70 -2.36
C GLN A 407 11.77 12.14 -1.39
N LEU A 408 12.53 11.13 -1.81
CA LEU A 408 13.55 10.50 -0.96
C LEU A 408 14.73 11.44 -0.67
N SER A 409 15.15 12.24 -1.67
CA SER A 409 16.24 13.21 -1.49
C SER A 409 15.86 14.35 -0.56
N LEU A 410 14.60 14.81 -0.59
CA LEU A 410 14.08 15.78 0.37
C LEU A 410 14.05 15.19 1.78
N SER A 411 13.56 13.95 1.93
CA SER A 411 13.55 13.29 3.25
C SER A 411 14.95 13.12 3.84
N ALA A 412 15.94 12.78 3.00
CA ALA A 412 17.33 12.66 3.42
C ALA A 412 17.96 13.97 3.93
N LEU A 413 17.36 15.14 3.64
CA LEU A 413 17.81 16.41 4.22
C LEU A 413 17.62 16.45 5.74
N GLY A 414 16.58 15.81 6.26
CA GLY A 414 16.34 15.74 7.70
C GLY A 414 17.55 15.15 8.43
N ASN A 415 18.16 14.09 7.88
CA ASN A 415 19.35 13.51 8.48
C ASN A 415 20.51 14.50 8.61
N LYS A 416 20.78 15.27 7.55
CA LYS A 416 21.84 16.30 7.56
C LYS A 416 21.53 17.44 8.52
N ILE A 417 20.27 17.86 8.64
CA ILE A 417 19.85 18.92 9.56
C ILE A 417 20.07 18.47 11.01
N PHE A 418 19.69 17.23 11.32
CA PHE A 418 19.88 16.67 12.65
C PHE A 418 21.35 16.50 13.03
N ASP A 419 22.21 16.11 12.08
CA ASP A 419 23.66 16.07 12.30
C ASP A 419 24.21 17.48 12.63
N GLU A 420 23.70 18.54 11.98
CA GLU A 420 24.05 19.92 12.31
C GLU A 420 23.50 20.37 13.67
N TYR A 421 22.30 19.94 14.08
CA TYR A 421 21.77 20.21 15.42
C TYR A 421 22.69 19.68 16.53
N GLU A 422 23.27 18.50 16.33
CA GLU A 422 24.24 17.90 17.24
C GLU A 422 25.60 18.60 17.23
N CYS A 423 25.87 19.41 16.20
CA CYS A 423 27.15 20.11 15.97
C CYS A 423 27.04 21.65 16.08
N GLY A 424 26.02 22.16 16.78
CA GLY A 424 25.89 23.60 17.07
C GLY A 424 24.77 24.33 16.33
N GLY A 425 24.01 23.63 15.51
CA GLY A 425 22.84 24.14 14.79
C GLY A 425 23.13 24.47 13.32
N VAL A 426 22.05 24.71 12.56
CA VAL A 426 22.13 25.04 11.14
C VAL A 426 22.62 26.48 10.96
N VAL A 427 23.80 26.66 10.36
CA VAL A 427 24.41 28.00 10.19
C VAL A 427 23.88 28.70 8.95
N THR A 428 23.55 27.95 7.89
CA THR A 428 23.08 28.50 6.62
C THR A 428 22.19 27.49 5.89
N ALA A 429 21.17 27.99 5.19
CA ALA A 429 20.28 27.17 4.37
C ALA A 429 20.93 26.70 3.05
N GLN A 430 22.00 27.38 2.59
CA GLN A 430 22.49 27.24 1.22
C GLN A 430 22.81 25.80 0.76
N PRO A 431 23.45 24.93 1.57
CA PRO A 431 23.75 23.55 1.15
C PRO A 431 22.50 22.70 0.89
N TYR A 432 21.39 23.02 1.55
CA TYR A 432 20.13 22.29 1.47
C TYR A 432 19.26 22.77 0.30
N LEU A 433 19.32 24.07 -0.02
CA LEU A 433 18.54 24.66 -1.11
C LEU A 433 18.83 24.00 -2.46
N VAL A 434 20.07 23.57 -2.71
CA VAL A 434 20.45 22.86 -3.94
C VAL A 434 19.62 21.59 -4.14
N ALA A 435 19.39 20.82 -3.08
CA ALA A 435 18.58 19.60 -3.14
C ALA A 435 17.09 19.92 -3.30
N ILE A 436 16.61 20.99 -2.64
CA ILE A 436 15.24 21.45 -2.74
C ILE A 436 14.91 21.94 -4.16
N GLU A 437 15.79 22.75 -4.75
CA GLU A 437 15.67 23.23 -6.14
C GLU A 437 15.72 22.08 -7.15
N ARG A 438 16.59 21.09 -6.90
CA ARG A 438 16.65 19.88 -7.72
C ARG A 438 15.35 19.09 -7.64
N ALA A 439 14.79 18.90 -6.45
CA ALA A 439 13.51 18.20 -6.27
C ALA A 439 12.36 18.95 -6.96
N GLU A 440 12.30 20.28 -6.85
CA GLU A 440 11.31 21.11 -7.55
C GLU A 440 11.38 20.92 -9.07
N THR A 441 12.58 20.96 -9.65
CA THR A 441 12.78 20.72 -11.09
C THR A 441 12.28 19.34 -11.52
N LEU A 442 12.50 18.32 -10.69
CA LEU A 442 12.06 16.95 -10.94
C LEU A 442 10.54 16.79 -10.80
N PHE A 443 9.92 17.49 -9.86
CA PHE A 443 8.46 17.55 -9.74
C PHE A 443 7.82 18.24 -10.95
N ASP A 444 8.40 19.35 -11.43
CA ASP A 444 7.93 20.03 -12.63
C ASP A 444 8.08 19.16 -13.88
N LEU A 445 9.21 18.46 -14.02
CA LEU A 445 9.42 17.46 -15.07
C LEU A 445 8.30 16.40 -15.07
N ALA A 446 8.05 15.78 -13.92
CA ALA A 446 7.03 14.75 -13.79
C ALA A 446 5.62 15.28 -14.06
N GLN A 447 5.31 16.50 -13.59
CA GLN A 447 4.06 17.17 -13.88
C GLN A 447 3.88 17.44 -15.38
N ASN A 448 4.93 17.88 -16.08
CA ASN A 448 4.89 18.17 -17.52
C ASN A 448 4.65 16.90 -18.33
N ILE A 449 5.40 15.83 -18.04
CA ILE A 449 5.21 14.52 -18.66
C ILE A 449 3.80 14.00 -18.37
N GLY A 450 3.38 14.01 -17.10
CA GLY A 450 2.06 13.54 -16.72
C GLY A 450 0.93 14.35 -17.34
N SER A 451 1.08 15.66 -17.56
CA SER A 451 0.08 16.48 -18.26
C SER A 451 -0.05 16.11 -19.74
N LYS A 452 1.06 15.76 -20.41
CA LYS A 452 1.06 15.21 -21.78
C LYS A 452 0.32 13.87 -21.82
N LEU A 453 0.67 12.94 -20.92
CA LEU A 453 0.03 11.63 -20.83
C LEU A 453 -1.46 11.74 -20.48
N TRP A 454 -1.83 12.65 -19.56
CA TRP A 454 -3.22 12.92 -19.21
C TRP A 454 -4.01 13.39 -20.41
N THR A 455 -3.47 14.33 -21.19
CA THR A 455 -4.12 14.81 -22.42
C THR A 455 -4.33 13.67 -23.42
N LYS A 456 -3.31 12.82 -23.61
CA LYS A 456 -3.32 11.70 -24.56
C LYS A 456 -4.32 10.61 -24.17
N TYR A 457 -4.23 10.10 -22.95
CA TYR A 457 -5.00 8.93 -22.50
C TYR A 457 -6.33 9.29 -21.84
N ARG A 458 -6.37 10.41 -21.11
CA ARG A 458 -7.47 10.81 -20.22
C ARG A 458 -8.05 12.20 -20.55
N GLY A 459 -7.92 12.68 -21.79
CA GLY A 459 -8.51 13.97 -22.18
C GLY A 459 -10.01 14.05 -21.87
N GLY A 460 -10.45 15.00 -21.04
CA GLY A 460 -11.85 15.08 -20.62
C GLY A 460 -12.32 14.03 -19.60
N ILE A 461 -11.40 13.24 -19.02
CA ILE A 461 -11.63 12.42 -17.84
C ILE A 461 -11.01 13.14 -16.64
N THR A 462 -11.76 13.22 -15.54
CA THR A 462 -11.26 13.73 -14.26
C THR A 462 -10.64 12.60 -13.45
N SER A 463 -9.51 12.89 -12.81
CA SER A 463 -8.88 11.98 -11.85
C SER A 463 -9.84 11.70 -10.70
N CYS A 464 -9.95 10.45 -10.23
CA CYS A 464 -10.80 10.14 -9.09
C CYS A 464 -10.42 11.00 -7.88
N GLY A 465 -11.41 11.72 -7.36
CA GLY A 465 -11.22 12.69 -6.28
C GLY A 465 -10.25 13.83 -6.60
N ASN A 466 -9.84 14.08 -7.85
CA ASN A 466 -8.75 15.00 -8.21
C ASN A 466 -7.37 14.56 -7.68
N ALA A 467 -7.09 13.26 -7.63
CA ALA A 467 -5.82 12.74 -7.12
C ALA A 467 -4.61 13.29 -7.87
N TRP A 468 -4.66 13.38 -9.21
CA TRP A 468 -3.57 13.97 -10.01
C TRP A 468 -3.27 15.42 -9.64
N GLN A 469 -4.32 16.25 -9.53
CA GLN A 469 -4.17 17.66 -9.15
C GLN A 469 -3.59 17.79 -7.74
N ARG A 470 -4.09 17.02 -6.78
CA ARG A 470 -3.56 16.99 -5.42
C ARG A 470 -2.10 16.56 -5.36
N LEU A 471 -1.68 15.59 -6.17
CA LEU A 471 -0.28 15.17 -6.26
C LEU A 471 0.60 16.34 -6.74
N CYS A 472 0.22 17.02 -7.83
CA CYS A 472 0.98 18.15 -8.37
C CYS A 472 1.03 19.34 -7.39
N GLU A 473 -0.11 19.71 -6.81
CA GLU A 473 -0.22 20.81 -5.84
C GLU A 473 0.55 20.47 -4.55
N GLY A 474 0.40 19.24 -4.06
CA GLY A 474 1.09 18.74 -2.87
C GLY A 474 2.61 18.76 -3.02
N ASN A 475 3.15 18.39 -4.18
CA ASN A 475 4.59 18.46 -4.44
C ASN A 475 5.12 19.90 -4.43
N LYS A 476 4.38 20.87 -4.99
CA LYS A 476 4.75 22.30 -4.94
C LYS A 476 4.67 22.86 -3.53
N GLN A 477 3.61 22.54 -2.82
CA GLN A 477 3.41 22.95 -1.44
C GLN A 477 4.51 22.39 -0.54
N LEU A 478 4.86 21.12 -0.70
CA LEU A 478 5.96 20.48 0.02
C LEU A 478 7.27 21.24 -0.14
N VAL A 479 7.67 21.60 -1.37
CA VAL A 479 8.91 22.36 -1.61
C VAL A 479 8.84 23.74 -0.92
N ALA A 480 7.71 24.44 -1.01
CA ALA A 480 7.53 25.74 -0.36
C ALA A 480 7.62 25.65 1.17
N ASP A 481 6.98 24.64 1.77
CA ASP A 481 7.01 24.40 3.21
C ASP A 481 8.42 24.06 3.69
N LEU A 482 9.14 23.19 2.96
CA LEU A 482 10.52 22.84 3.29
C LEU A 482 11.47 24.04 3.28
N ARG A 483 11.33 24.96 2.32
CA ARG A 483 12.12 26.20 2.29
C ARG A 483 11.84 27.05 3.53
N LYS A 484 10.56 27.27 3.82
CA LYS A 484 10.11 28.05 4.97
C LYS A 484 10.61 27.45 6.29
N ASP A 485 10.44 26.15 6.45
CA ASP A 485 10.83 25.41 7.66
C ASP A 485 12.35 25.44 7.86
N LEU A 486 13.13 25.24 6.78
CA LEU A 486 14.59 25.35 6.83
C LEU A 486 15.05 26.75 7.28
N TYR A 487 14.51 27.82 6.71
CA TYR A 487 14.87 29.18 7.13
C TYR A 487 14.47 29.46 8.59
N SER A 488 13.41 28.83 9.08
CA SER A 488 12.96 29.01 10.46
C SER A 488 13.97 28.50 11.50
N VAL A 489 14.88 27.60 11.13
CA VAL A 489 15.85 26.98 12.05
C VAL A 489 17.29 27.47 11.87
N VAL A 490 17.56 28.30 10.86
CA VAL A 490 18.89 28.90 10.66
C VAL A 490 19.27 29.76 11.86
N GLY A 491 20.46 29.54 12.41
CA GLY A 491 20.99 30.25 13.58
C GLY A 491 20.37 29.80 14.91
N GLN A 492 19.47 28.81 14.90
CA GLN A 492 18.89 28.25 16.12
C GLN A 492 19.70 27.07 16.62
N LYS A 493 19.86 27.00 17.94
CA LYS A 493 20.34 25.80 18.62
C LYS A 493 19.16 24.89 18.93
N ARG A 494 19.37 23.58 18.79
CA ARG A 494 18.38 22.56 19.10
C ARG A 494 19.02 21.46 19.93
N GLY A 495 18.21 20.83 20.77
CA GLY A 495 18.51 19.51 21.28
C GLY A 495 17.97 18.45 20.32
N VAL A 496 18.32 17.18 20.57
CA VAL A 496 17.86 16.05 19.77
C VAL A 496 17.45 14.92 20.70
N LEU A 497 16.25 14.40 20.54
CA LEU A 497 15.84 13.12 21.12
C LEU A 497 15.98 12.02 20.06
N ARG A 498 16.77 10.99 20.33
CA ARG A 498 16.81 9.78 19.51
C ARG A 498 15.97 8.71 20.17
N LEU A 499 15.00 8.18 19.43
CA LEU A 499 14.18 7.06 19.81
C LEU A 499 14.44 5.91 18.85
N ARG A 500 15.06 4.86 19.37
CA ARG A 500 15.33 3.63 18.65
C ARG A 500 14.15 2.68 18.83
N LEU A 501 13.63 2.19 17.71
CA LEU A 501 12.42 1.40 17.63
C LEU A 501 12.69 0.13 16.83
N MET A 502 11.93 -0.92 17.10
CA MET A 502 11.85 -2.13 16.29
C MET A 502 10.42 -2.23 15.74
N LEU A 503 10.28 -2.64 14.49
CA LEU A 503 8.96 -2.90 13.89
C LEU A 503 9.01 -4.19 13.06
N PRO A 504 8.68 -5.34 13.67
CA PRO A 504 8.69 -6.63 12.98
C PRO A 504 7.54 -6.75 11.97
N ASP A 505 6.45 -6.04 12.20
CA ASP A 505 5.29 -5.97 11.33
C ASP A 505 5.14 -4.54 10.80
N THR A 506 5.56 -4.32 9.55
CA THR A 506 5.51 -3.00 8.90
C THR A 506 4.09 -2.57 8.55
N TYR A 507 3.12 -3.48 8.58
CA TYR A 507 1.74 -3.22 8.20
C TYR A 507 0.86 -2.83 9.40
N ALA A 508 1.20 -3.27 10.62
CA ALA A 508 0.57 -2.83 11.88
C ALA A 508 0.27 -1.32 11.92
N SER A 509 -0.98 -0.88 12.02
CA SER A 509 -1.38 0.53 11.85
C SER A 509 -1.23 1.38 13.13
N ILE A 510 0.00 1.39 13.68
CA ILE A 510 0.33 2.05 14.95
C ILE A 510 0.51 3.56 14.77
N ARG A 511 -0.08 4.33 15.68
CA ARG A 511 0.15 5.76 15.90
C ARG A 511 0.86 5.95 17.22
N ALA A 512 1.69 6.99 17.30
CA ALA A 512 2.39 7.33 18.52
C ALA A 512 2.29 8.82 18.86
N GLU A 513 2.49 9.10 20.14
CA GLU A 513 2.67 10.43 20.69
C GLU A 513 3.98 10.47 21.46
N VAL A 514 4.79 11.49 21.19
CA VAL A 514 6.06 11.71 21.88
C VAL A 514 5.96 13.02 22.63
N PHE A 515 5.96 12.95 23.97
CA PHE A 515 6.00 14.11 24.82
C PHE A 515 7.33 14.19 25.56
N VAL A 516 7.79 15.41 25.84
CA VAL A 516 8.96 15.66 26.67
C VAL A 516 8.62 16.60 27.82
N ARG A 517 9.16 16.29 28.99
CA ARG A 517 9.22 17.18 30.14
C ARG A 517 10.63 17.72 30.26
N TYR A 518 10.80 19.03 30.14
CA TYR A 518 12.10 19.64 30.41
C TYR A 518 12.29 19.89 31.91
N VAL A 519 13.54 19.81 32.37
CA VAL A 519 13.89 20.06 33.77
C VAL A 519 13.47 21.48 34.16
N GLY A 520 12.73 21.59 35.26
CA GLY A 520 12.23 22.87 35.77
C GLY A 520 10.93 23.37 35.13
N GLN A 521 10.36 22.65 34.16
CA GLN A 521 9.06 22.98 33.57
C GLN A 521 7.91 22.19 34.21
N SER A 522 6.73 22.80 34.28
CA SER A 522 5.53 22.20 34.89
C SER A 522 4.61 21.48 33.90
N GLU A 523 4.85 21.64 32.59
CA GLU A 523 4.02 21.06 31.53
C GLU A 523 4.83 20.18 30.57
N ASP A 524 4.15 19.21 29.94
CA ASP A 524 4.73 18.34 28.93
C ASP A 524 4.59 19.00 27.56
N ALA A 525 5.68 19.08 26.80
CA ALA A 525 5.66 19.54 25.42
C ALA A 525 5.44 18.36 24.47
N LEU A 526 4.44 18.45 23.59
CA LEU A 526 4.22 17.48 22.51
C LEU A 526 5.24 17.72 21.38
N LEU A 527 6.08 16.73 21.09
CA LEU A 527 7.00 16.77 19.96
C LEU A 527 6.35 16.28 18.67
N GLN A 528 5.62 15.17 18.74
CA GLN A 528 5.04 14.51 17.56
C GLN A 528 3.77 13.75 17.93
N ARG A 529 2.75 13.82 17.06
CA ARG A 529 1.62 12.90 17.01
C ARG A 529 1.45 12.39 15.59
N SER A 530 1.93 11.18 15.31
CA SER A 530 1.84 10.56 13.97
C SER A 530 2.19 9.07 14.02
N SER A 531 2.18 8.41 12.86
CA SER A 531 2.85 7.12 12.69
C SER A 531 4.34 7.21 13.05
N THR A 532 4.83 6.25 13.81
CA THR A 532 6.27 6.03 14.11
C THR A 532 6.87 4.92 13.28
N LYS A 533 6.19 4.42 12.24
CA LYS A 533 6.75 3.41 11.33
C LYS A 533 8.03 3.92 10.64
N THR A 534 8.88 2.98 10.22
CA THR A 534 9.95 3.26 9.26
C THR A 534 9.36 3.62 7.89
N MET A 535 10.04 4.48 7.13
CA MET A 535 9.69 4.78 5.72
C MET A 535 9.73 3.53 4.84
N LEU A 536 10.65 2.60 5.14
CA LEU A 536 10.87 1.39 4.36
C LEU A 536 9.97 0.26 4.90
N THR A 537 8.74 0.23 4.40
CA THR A 537 7.71 -0.71 4.83
C THR A 537 7.71 -1.97 3.96
N MET A 538 8.74 -2.82 4.13
CA MET A 538 8.73 -4.16 3.54
C MET A 538 9.21 -5.19 4.55
N PHE A 539 8.65 -6.40 4.50
CA PHE A 539 8.95 -7.44 5.48
C PHE A 539 10.39 -7.95 5.40
N ASP A 540 11.02 -7.93 4.24
CA ASP A 540 12.39 -8.39 4.02
C ASP A 540 13.47 -7.46 4.61
N VAL A 541 13.07 -6.25 5.00
CA VAL A 541 13.94 -5.20 5.55
C VAL A 541 13.45 -4.67 6.91
N SER A 542 12.43 -5.32 7.50
CA SER A 542 11.94 -5.02 8.84
C SER A 542 13.05 -5.20 9.88
N GLY A 543 13.19 -4.25 10.80
CA GLY A 543 14.25 -4.26 11.78
C GLY A 543 14.23 -3.06 12.71
N GLU A 544 15.38 -2.81 13.31
CA GLU A 544 15.60 -1.63 14.14
C GLU A 544 15.80 -0.39 13.26
N TYR A 545 15.19 0.72 13.66
CA TYR A 545 15.36 2.04 13.04
C TYR A 545 15.37 3.11 14.12
N VAL A 546 15.94 4.27 13.81
CA VAL A 546 16.06 5.39 14.74
C VAL A 546 15.28 6.57 14.21
N LEU A 547 14.33 7.06 15.00
CA LEU A 547 13.70 8.35 14.79
C LEU A 547 14.38 9.41 15.65
N ARG A 548 14.66 10.56 15.05
CA ARG A 548 15.26 11.72 15.70
C ARG A 548 14.22 12.83 15.75
N PHE A 549 14.01 13.43 16.91
CA PHE A 549 13.07 14.52 17.13
C PHE A 549 13.82 15.77 17.60
N ALA A 550 13.54 16.91 17.00
CA ALA A 550 14.13 18.17 17.42
C ALA A 550 13.51 18.60 18.76
N THR A 551 14.35 19.05 19.68
CA THR A 551 13.93 19.53 21.01
C THR A 551 14.52 20.90 21.31
N GLU A 552 14.06 21.55 22.38
CA GLU A 552 14.80 22.67 22.96
C GLU A 552 16.19 22.22 23.44
N PRO A 553 17.23 23.08 23.34
CA PRO A 553 18.60 22.76 23.74
C PRO A 553 18.77 22.85 25.26
N GLN A 554 18.06 21.99 25.98
CA GLN A 554 18.10 21.88 27.44
C GLN A 554 17.80 20.46 27.90
N LEU A 555 18.08 20.17 29.17
CA LEU A 555 17.93 18.85 29.77
C LEU A 555 16.45 18.42 29.81
N ILE A 556 16.18 17.19 29.37
CA ILE A 556 14.88 16.53 29.48
C ILE A 556 14.84 15.73 30.78
N GLU A 557 13.82 15.93 31.62
CA GLU A 557 13.56 15.12 32.82
C GLU A 557 13.02 13.74 32.42
N TYR A 558 12.01 13.72 31.55
CA TYR A 558 11.48 12.48 31.00
C TYR A 558 10.87 12.65 29.61
N VAL A 559 10.86 11.54 28.86
CA VAL A 559 10.06 11.32 27.66
C VAL A 559 8.85 10.48 28.05
N LEU A 560 7.64 10.90 27.66
CA LEU A 560 6.46 10.05 27.69
C LEU A 560 6.17 9.61 26.26
N PHE A 561 6.49 8.35 25.96
CA PHE A 561 6.23 7.73 24.68
C PHE A 561 4.95 6.90 24.76
N ALA A 562 3.93 7.28 24.00
CA ALA A 562 2.65 6.59 23.94
C ALA A 562 2.41 6.01 22.55
N ALA A 563 1.81 4.83 22.48
CA ALA A 563 1.41 4.16 21.26
C ALA A 563 -0.03 3.64 21.37
N TYR A 564 -0.74 3.67 20.25
CA TYR A 564 -2.09 3.14 20.05
C TYR A 564 -2.26 2.78 18.57
N GLY A 565 -3.38 2.18 18.20
CA GLY A 565 -3.62 1.60 16.88
C GLY A 565 -3.43 0.08 16.87
N GLU A 566 -3.55 -0.52 15.68
CA GLU A 566 -3.40 -1.98 15.53
C GLU A 566 -1.95 -2.42 15.64
N GLY A 567 -1.75 -3.55 16.32
CA GLY A 567 -0.43 -4.10 16.63
C GLY A 567 0.16 -3.53 17.92
N ALA A 568 1.47 -3.66 18.05
CA ALA A 568 2.23 -3.20 19.21
C ALA A 568 3.49 -2.44 18.76
N GLN A 569 3.91 -1.45 19.54
CA GLN A 569 5.13 -0.69 19.30
C GLN A 569 6.27 -1.24 20.17
N TYR A 570 7.48 -1.32 19.61
CA TYR A 570 8.63 -1.92 20.29
C TYR A 570 9.77 -0.92 20.48
N PRO A 571 9.74 -0.09 21.54
CA PRO A 571 10.86 0.78 21.86
C PRO A 571 12.07 -0.03 22.33
N VAL A 572 13.23 0.27 21.75
CA VAL A 572 14.51 -0.42 22.03
C VAL A 572 15.36 0.41 22.99
N TYR A 573 15.57 1.69 22.68
CA TYR A 573 16.44 2.59 23.46
C TYR A 573 16.04 4.05 23.21
N ALA A 574 16.35 4.94 24.15
CA ALA A 574 16.20 6.38 23.94
C ALA A 574 17.39 7.12 24.55
N GLU A 575 17.92 8.11 23.84
CA GLU A 575 18.96 9.02 24.33
C GLU A 575 18.64 10.44 23.88
N HIS A 576 19.10 11.44 24.62
CA HIS A 576 18.90 12.83 24.21
C HIS A 576 20.14 13.68 24.34
N PHE A 577 20.28 14.62 23.40
CA PHE A 577 21.29 15.64 23.36
C PHE A 577 20.69 16.97 23.81
N ASP A 578 21.24 17.57 24.86
CA ASP A 578 20.74 18.83 25.44
C ASP A 578 21.29 20.09 24.74
N GLY A 579 21.94 19.95 23.59
CA GLY A 579 22.69 21.03 22.93
C GLY A 579 24.18 21.05 23.29
N LYS A 580 24.63 20.21 24.24
CA LYS A 580 26.03 20.09 24.66
C LYS A 580 26.48 18.65 24.95
N ASN A 581 25.69 17.86 25.67
CA ASN A 581 26.02 16.51 26.08
C ASN A 581 24.90 15.53 25.74
N TRP A 582 25.28 14.27 25.53
CA TRP A 582 24.35 13.15 25.43
C TRP A 582 24.02 12.57 26.80
N HIS A 583 22.75 12.28 27.02
CA HIS A 583 22.21 11.70 28.24
C HIS A 583 21.52 10.38 27.94
N ALA A 584 21.95 9.34 28.66
CA ALA A 584 21.37 8.01 28.62
C ALA A 584 20.14 7.92 29.55
N PRO A 585 19.18 7.02 29.29
CA PRO A 585 18.03 6.86 30.15
C PRO A 585 18.44 6.18 31.46
N VAL A 586 17.95 6.66 32.59
CA VAL A 586 18.31 6.16 33.93
C VAL A 586 17.19 5.35 34.58
N ALA A 587 15.94 5.55 34.18
CA ALA A 587 14.80 4.77 34.64
C ALA A 587 13.70 4.70 33.59
N ALA A 588 12.95 3.61 33.57
CA ALA A 588 11.79 3.44 32.70
C ALA A 588 10.64 2.85 33.51
N LYS A 589 9.42 3.36 33.30
CA LYS A 589 8.22 2.88 34.00
C LYS A 589 7.01 2.94 33.09
N ALA A 590 6.16 1.91 33.14
CA ALA A 590 4.83 1.97 32.55
C ALA A 590 4.05 3.17 33.11
N ALA A 591 3.51 4.00 32.22
CA ALA A 591 2.67 5.13 32.56
C ALA A 591 1.18 4.79 32.46
N CYS A 592 0.77 4.09 31.39
CA CYS A 592 -0.59 3.56 31.23
C CYS A 592 -0.64 2.41 30.21
N GLY A 593 -1.75 1.67 30.20
CA GLY A 593 -1.99 0.59 29.24
C GLY A 593 -1.04 -0.60 29.41
N MET A 594 -0.93 -1.41 28.36
CA MET A 594 -0.08 -2.59 28.32
C MET A 594 1.35 -2.22 27.94
N VAL A 595 2.26 -2.40 28.89
CA VAL A 595 3.70 -2.25 28.72
C VAL A 595 4.40 -3.49 29.28
N LYS A 596 5.27 -4.11 28.48
CA LYS A 596 6.08 -5.26 28.90
C LYS A 596 7.56 -4.98 28.66
N GLY A 597 8.42 -5.37 29.60
CA GLY A 597 9.86 -5.27 29.44
C GLY A 597 10.39 -3.83 29.42
N GLU A 598 9.77 -2.90 30.14
CA GLU A 598 10.13 -1.48 30.15
C GLU A 598 11.60 -1.22 30.52
N GLN A 599 12.19 -2.07 31.37
CA GLN A 599 13.59 -1.94 31.79
C GLN A 599 14.58 -2.23 30.65
N ASN A 600 14.14 -2.89 29.58
CA ASN A 600 14.98 -3.17 28.41
C ASN A 600 15.48 -1.88 27.76
N ILE A 601 14.69 -0.79 27.83
CA ILE A 601 15.04 0.54 27.29
C ILE A 601 16.27 1.15 27.97
N LEU A 602 16.65 0.67 29.17
CA LEU A 602 17.84 1.15 29.88
C LEU A 602 19.14 0.55 29.34
N GLN A 603 19.05 -0.43 28.44
CA GLN A 603 20.20 -1.11 27.88
C GLN A 603 20.32 -0.73 26.40
N ASN A 604 21.47 -0.18 26.01
CA ASN A 604 21.77 0.08 24.60
C ASN A 604 22.19 -1.23 23.90
N ASN A 605 21.22 -2.14 23.74
CA ASN A 605 21.37 -3.43 23.06
C ASN A 605 20.07 -3.80 22.31
N ALA A 606 19.97 -5.04 21.82
CA ALA A 606 18.83 -5.51 21.03
C ALA A 606 17.57 -5.84 21.86
N SER A 607 17.56 -5.59 23.17
CA SER A 607 16.38 -5.81 24.01
C SER A 607 15.35 -4.70 23.77
N PHE A 608 14.07 -5.05 23.72
CA PHE A 608 13.00 -4.08 23.48
C PHE A 608 11.85 -4.24 24.47
N GLY A 609 11.14 -3.14 24.72
CA GLY A 609 9.84 -3.16 25.36
C GLY A 609 8.73 -3.48 24.35
N VAL A 610 7.52 -3.76 24.85
CA VAL A 610 6.31 -3.94 24.03
C VAL A 610 5.21 -3.04 24.58
N LEU A 611 4.67 -2.16 23.74
CA LEU A 611 3.55 -1.26 24.04
C LEU A 611 2.33 -1.67 23.21
N GLY A 612 1.25 -2.10 23.86
CA GLY A 612 0.02 -2.52 23.20
C GLY A 612 -0.06 -4.02 22.90
N THR A 613 -1.13 -4.41 22.20
CA THR A 613 -1.46 -5.83 21.94
C THR A 613 -0.82 -6.33 20.67
N ASP A 614 0.05 -7.32 20.84
CA ASP A 614 0.84 -7.87 19.75
C ASP A 614 0.18 -9.05 19.04
N ASP A 615 -1.07 -8.89 18.63
CA ASP A 615 -1.88 -9.96 18.03
C ASP A 615 -2.91 -9.36 17.07
N GLY A 616 -2.70 -9.54 15.76
CA GLY A 616 -3.59 -9.04 14.73
C GLY A 616 -5.00 -9.61 14.80
N ARG A 617 -5.16 -10.88 15.18
CA ARG A 617 -6.49 -11.49 15.35
C ARG A 617 -7.23 -10.86 16.53
N CYS A 618 -6.54 -10.62 17.65
CA CYS A 618 -7.15 -9.89 18.77
C CYS A 618 -7.64 -8.50 18.35
N HIS A 619 -6.88 -7.75 17.55
CA HIS A 619 -7.30 -6.43 17.03
C HIS A 619 -8.46 -6.53 16.04
N LEU A 620 -8.53 -7.60 15.25
CA LEU A 620 -9.65 -7.85 14.34
C LEU A 620 -10.94 -8.20 15.13
N ASP A 621 -10.82 -9.04 16.15
CA ASP A 621 -11.93 -9.45 17.01
C ASP A 621 -12.43 -8.29 17.91
N ASP A 622 -11.52 -7.45 18.42
CA ASP A 622 -11.82 -6.29 19.26
C ASP A 622 -11.04 -5.03 18.82
N MET A 623 -11.70 -4.17 18.04
CA MET A 623 -11.11 -2.89 17.61
C MET A 623 -10.87 -1.89 18.75
N SER A 624 -11.46 -2.09 19.93
CA SER A 624 -11.24 -1.18 21.06
C SER A 624 -9.79 -1.20 21.52
N LEU A 625 -9.07 -2.32 21.29
CA LEU A 625 -7.63 -2.45 21.55
C LEU A 625 -6.82 -1.39 20.81
N GLY A 626 -7.18 -1.08 19.56
CA GLY A 626 -6.53 -0.02 18.78
C GLY A 626 -6.77 1.40 19.33
N LYS A 627 -7.82 1.60 20.13
CA LYS A 627 -8.11 2.89 20.78
C LYS A 627 -7.43 3.02 22.15
N GLN A 628 -6.88 1.94 22.70
CA GLN A 628 -6.22 1.94 24.00
C GLN A 628 -4.84 2.58 23.89
N ARG A 629 -4.60 3.59 24.74
CA ARG A 629 -3.32 4.27 24.84
C ARG A 629 -2.38 3.51 25.76
N ASN A 630 -1.24 3.09 25.22
CA ASN A 630 -0.19 2.37 25.94
C ASN A 630 1.04 3.26 26.03
N ALA A 631 1.53 3.56 27.22
CA ALA A 631 2.58 4.56 27.38
C ALA A 631 3.65 4.16 28.38
N ILE A 632 4.88 4.52 28.05
CA ILE A 632 6.06 4.37 28.88
C ILE A 632 6.67 5.74 29.18
N ARG A 633 7.06 5.97 30.43
CA ARG A 633 7.86 7.12 30.84
C ARG A 633 9.31 6.69 30.94
N ILE A 634 10.19 7.37 30.20
CA ILE A 634 11.64 7.16 30.16
C ILE A 634 12.30 8.39 30.78
N VAL A 635 12.99 8.23 31.91
CA VAL A 635 13.62 9.28 32.70
C VAL A 635 15.10 9.38 32.36
N PHE A 636 15.65 10.59 32.30
CA PHE A 636 17.06 10.88 32.02
C PHE A 636 17.78 11.52 33.21
#